data_AF-A0A7V4IKH6-F1
#
_entry.id   AF-A0A7V4IKH6-F1
#
_cell.length_a   1.000
_cell.length_b   1.000
_cell.length_c   1.000
_cell.angle_alpha   90.00
_cell.angle_beta   90.00
_cell.angle_gamma   90.00
#
_symmetry.space_group_name_H-M   'P 1'
#
loop_
_entity.id
_entity.type
_entity.pdbx_description
1 polymer ?
#
loop_
_entity_poly.entity_id
_entity_poly.type
_entity_poly.pdbx_seq_one_letter_code
_entity_poly.pdbx_strand_id
1 'polypeptide(L)'
;MELEKIENLIAKLASFIESKQGDSGHFLSAFIDENENAGSEDSPIVFTNALILSCFARTGKEDGMAGIKAALTGYLKTQKSPSWSFNYWERGSEESAISPYPDDLDDTFCALSALELASPGLIDGAAMASIVKLLTTAEAEAGGPYRTWLVDERADAAWRDVDLAVNSNVAYFLSLKNVSLPDLDSFIESRIRNTDFSSPFYPSWHPIVYFISRYYKGELAGKLSDFIISERLGKGGWGNPLKTALAVISLLNLGESGRITEDDLGVISEISECAKAFPFHIDSIKDGKKRLAGSGSLTASFCIEALTQYREYLSRTETDGANGGFKRIIREAVIGRISARSKEIGGGLGEHFLSAAEKISDKDKKGEIILFPFYFLESLACENERLETDTLTDICLASLCGWLAYSAYDDFLYGEGDTRELPPANLALREVVSVYDRLFGPESGFRKVFKIVMDRMEAANFWEVENCRTKADPSEIFLPENLPLFADRRMVYEKSFGHALGAYAVYFSIFKEADPKAIGSIARFFKYYLLARQLNDDVHDWEKDLWNGRISSVGAGVVAKWQEGAGKGRKIIVPADMQELQNIFWNEIIDKECALISENVNLAKDLLQTDIIFKNPEYLHPFLDPLESAVKKALKEREDVFKFVEAY
;
A
#
# COMPACT_ATOMS: atom_id res chain seq x y z
N MET A 1 -1.44 9.25 27.36
CA MET A 1 -0.73 10.54 27.28
C MET A 1 -1.48 11.43 26.30
N GLU A 2 -1.80 12.68 26.68
CA GLU A 2 -2.51 13.62 25.81
C GLU A 2 -1.68 13.95 24.55
N LEU A 3 -2.34 14.16 23.41
CA LEU A 3 -1.69 14.47 22.11
C LEU A 3 -0.71 15.64 22.20
N GLU A 4 -1.09 16.70 22.90
CA GLU A 4 -0.23 17.88 23.12
C GLU A 4 1.10 17.53 23.81
N LYS A 5 1.10 16.54 24.72
CA LYS A 5 2.34 16.08 25.38
C LYS A 5 3.23 15.29 24.43
N ILE A 6 2.63 14.49 23.54
CA ILE A 6 3.35 13.77 22.49
C ILE A 6 4.03 14.76 21.54
N GLU A 7 3.30 15.76 21.06
CA GLU A 7 3.83 16.78 20.13
C GLU A 7 4.97 17.59 20.75
N ASN A 8 4.80 18.03 22.00
CA ASN A 8 5.85 18.74 22.73
C ASN A 8 7.12 17.89 22.91
N LEU A 9 6.97 16.59 23.20
CA LEU A 9 8.11 15.69 23.35
C LEU A 9 8.81 15.44 22.01
N ILE A 10 8.06 15.24 20.92
CA ILE A 10 8.63 15.12 19.56
C ILE A 10 9.44 16.37 19.21
N ALA A 11 8.91 17.57 19.42
CA ALA A 11 9.59 18.82 19.11
C ALA A 11 10.90 19.02 19.90
N LYS A 12 10.89 18.65 21.19
CA LYS A 12 12.09 18.68 22.04
C LYS A 12 13.16 17.71 21.54
N LEU A 13 12.78 16.48 21.22
CA LEU A 13 13.72 15.48 20.72
C LEU A 13 14.26 15.84 19.34
N ALA A 14 13.42 16.39 18.46
CA ALA A 14 13.83 16.90 17.17
C ALA A 14 14.89 18.00 17.31
N SER A 15 14.68 18.95 18.24
CA SER A 15 15.64 20.04 18.53
C SER A 15 16.96 19.50 19.09
N PHE A 16 16.89 18.50 19.97
CA PHE A 16 18.09 17.80 20.46
C PHE A 16 18.86 17.17 19.30
N ILE A 17 18.19 16.42 18.42
CA ILE A 17 18.85 15.75 17.29
C ILE A 17 19.44 16.78 16.34
N GLU A 18 18.73 17.86 16.01
CA GLU A 18 19.26 18.93 15.18
C GLU A 18 20.57 19.51 15.75
N SER A 19 20.63 19.72 17.07
CA SER A 19 21.84 20.22 17.74
C SER A 19 23.05 19.25 17.71
N LYS A 20 22.82 17.98 17.34
CA LYS A 20 23.83 16.92 17.27
C LYS A 20 24.25 16.58 15.84
N GLN A 21 23.62 17.17 14.83
CA GLN A 21 23.95 16.88 13.45
C GLN A 21 25.27 17.55 13.07
N GLY A 22 26.22 16.77 12.55
CA GLY A 22 27.48 17.30 12.05
C GLY A 22 27.30 18.06 10.74
N ASP A 23 28.31 18.85 10.35
CA ASP A 23 28.26 19.71 9.14
C ASP A 23 28.00 18.93 7.84
N SER A 24 28.42 17.66 7.79
CA SER A 24 28.18 16.78 6.64
C SER A 24 26.85 16.02 6.72
N GLY A 25 26.02 16.30 7.72
CA GLY A 25 24.71 15.68 7.93
C GLY A 25 24.70 14.40 8.77
N HIS A 26 25.87 13.86 9.13
CA HIS A 26 26.00 12.63 9.92
C HIS A 26 25.79 12.86 11.42
N PHE A 27 25.63 11.75 12.14
CA PHE A 27 25.64 11.64 13.58
C PHE A 27 26.75 10.70 14.03
N LEU A 28 27.31 11.00 15.19
CA LEU A 28 28.35 10.22 15.83
C LEU A 28 27.73 9.15 16.74
N SER A 29 28.45 8.03 16.88
CA SER A 29 28.12 6.95 17.79
C SER A 29 29.08 6.90 18.95
N ALA A 30 28.58 6.52 20.13
CA ALA A 30 29.37 6.27 21.31
C ALA A 30 29.60 4.77 21.47
N PHE A 31 30.78 4.43 21.98
CA PHE A 31 31.04 3.12 22.54
C PHE A 31 30.48 3.04 23.95
N ILE A 32 29.82 1.92 24.25
CA ILE A 32 29.17 1.67 25.52
C ILE A 32 29.78 0.41 26.13
N ASP A 33 30.19 0.52 27.40
CA ASP A 33 30.76 -0.61 28.14
C ASP A 33 29.66 -1.58 28.64
N GLU A 34 30.09 -2.71 29.22
CA GLU A 34 29.17 -3.73 29.76
C GLU A 34 28.31 -3.23 30.93
N ASN A 35 28.63 -2.08 31.52
CA ASN A 35 27.86 -1.44 32.59
C ASN A 35 26.92 -0.33 32.05
N GLU A 36 26.74 -0.26 30.74
CA GLU A 36 25.95 0.79 30.05
C GLU A 36 26.47 2.22 30.27
N ASN A 37 27.78 2.38 30.51
CA ASN A 37 28.41 3.70 30.51
C ASN A 37 28.83 4.05 29.08
N ALA A 38 28.27 5.13 28.56
CA ALA A 38 28.64 5.66 27.25
C ALA A 38 29.93 6.49 27.34
N GLY A 39 30.86 6.24 26.43
CA GLY A 39 32.01 7.11 26.17
C GLY A 39 31.63 8.36 25.37
N SER A 40 32.63 9.05 24.82
CA SER A 40 32.42 10.10 23.83
C SER A 40 31.79 9.53 22.56
N GLU A 41 30.86 10.28 21.97
CA GLU A 41 30.41 10.03 20.60
C GLU A 41 31.48 10.60 19.65
N ASP A 42 32.25 9.73 18.99
CA ASP A 42 33.42 10.12 18.20
C ASP A 42 33.50 9.44 16.83
N SER A 43 32.63 8.45 16.55
CA SER A 43 32.74 7.63 15.35
C SER A 43 31.51 7.76 14.44
N PRO A 44 31.62 8.26 13.19
CA PRO A 44 30.52 8.30 12.24
C PRO A 44 30.27 6.93 11.60
N ILE A 45 29.39 6.13 12.21
CA ILE A 45 29.06 4.78 11.72
C ILE A 45 27.91 4.86 10.71
N VAL A 46 28.08 4.26 9.53
CA VAL A 46 27.07 4.30 8.45
C VAL A 46 25.76 3.65 8.90
N PHE A 47 25.83 2.47 9.52
CA PHE A 47 24.69 1.75 10.11
C PHE A 47 23.79 2.64 10.97
N THR A 48 24.39 3.39 11.89
CA THR A 48 23.65 4.24 12.83
C THR A 48 22.92 5.37 12.09
N ASN A 49 23.58 5.98 11.12
CA ASN A 49 23.02 7.04 10.30
C ASN A 49 21.89 6.54 9.39
N ALA A 50 22.01 5.32 8.86
CA ALA A 50 20.95 4.67 8.10
C ALA A 50 19.68 4.44 8.95
N LEU A 51 19.83 3.96 10.19
CA LEU A 51 18.70 3.77 11.10
C LEU A 51 18.04 5.09 11.50
N ILE A 52 18.82 6.14 11.79
CA ILE A 52 18.29 7.48 12.08
C ILE A 52 17.48 7.99 10.89
N LEU A 53 18.03 7.90 9.67
CA LEU A 53 17.28 8.30 8.47
C LEU A 53 16.02 7.47 8.30
N SER A 54 16.07 6.15 8.53
CA SER A 54 14.90 5.27 8.45
C SER A 54 13.79 5.69 9.42
N CYS A 55 14.13 6.04 10.66
CA CYS A 55 13.17 6.54 11.65
C CYS A 55 12.46 7.79 11.13
N PHE A 56 13.25 8.75 10.62
CA PHE A 56 12.72 10.01 10.11
C PHE A 56 11.98 9.88 8.78
N ALA A 57 12.39 8.99 7.89
CA ALA A 57 11.68 8.79 6.63
C ALA A 57 10.24 8.30 6.85
N ARG A 58 9.96 7.74 8.03
CA ARG A 58 8.63 7.28 8.47
C ARG A 58 7.87 8.32 9.30
N THR A 59 8.44 9.50 9.58
CA THR A 59 7.73 10.61 10.21
C THR A 59 7.11 11.54 9.16
N GLY A 60 6.02 12.23 9.52
CA GLY A 60 5.29 13.12 8.63
C GLY A 60 6.14 14.31 8.13
N LYS A 61 5.68 14.97 7.06
CA LYS A 61 6.34 16.20 6.55
C LYS A 61 6.25 17.37 7.54
N GLU A 62 5.28 17.33 8.45
CA GLU A 62 4.96 18.41 9.38
C GLU A 62 5.84 18.42 10.64
N ASP A 63 6.62 17.37 10.89
CA ASP A 63 7.39 17.20 12.14
C ASP A 63 8.69 18.04 12.21
N GLY A 64 8.90 19.01 11.32
CA GLY A 64 10.07 19.91 11.34
C GLY A 64 11.43 19.26 10.99
N MET A 65 11.47 17.97 10.68
CA MET A 65 12.72 17.20 10.46
C MET A 65 13.23 17.23 9.00
N ALA A 66 12.66 18.06 8.12
CA ALA A 66 12.98 18.05 6.70
C ALA A 66 14.47 18.34 6.43
N GLY A 67 15.06 19.29 7.17
CA GLY A 67 16.50 19.61 7.07
C GLY A 67 17.38 18.43 7.44
N ILE A 68 17.10 17.78 8.57
CA ILE A 68 17.83 16.61 9.06
C ILE A 68 17.76 15.47 8.03
N LYS A 69 16.55 15.16 7.50
CA LYS A 69 16.33 14.13 6.47
C LYS A 69 17.15 14.40 5.21
N ALA A 70 17.12 15.63 4.70
CA ALA A 70 17.83 16.01 3.49
C ALA A 70 19.36 15.89 3.65
N ALA A 71 19.90 16.37 4.78
CA ALA A 71 21.33 16.29 5.07
C ALA A 71 21.80 14.84 5.24
N LEU A 72 21.07 14.00 5.97
CA LEU A 72 21.36 12.57 6.11
C LEU A 72 21.27 11.79 4.79
N THR A 73 20.28 12.12 3.95
CA THR A 73 20.16 11.54 2.62
C THR A 73 21.38 11.89 1.76
N GLY A 74 21.83 13.15 1.84
CA GLY A 74 23.07 13.61 1.20
C GLY A 74 24.28 12.82 1.67
N TYR A 75 24.45 12.68 2.99
CA TYR A 75 25.52 11.88 3.61
C TYR A 75 25.51 10.43 3.15
N LEU A 76 24.41 9.68 3.29
CA LEU A 76 24.38 8.27 2.90
C LEU A 76 24.68 8.07 1.41
N LYS A 77 24.26 9.01 0.55
CA LYS A 77 24.62 8.95 -0.88
C LYS A 77 26.13 9.01 -1.13
N THR A 78 26.91 9.70 -0.28
CA THR A 78 28.38 9.71 -0.41
C THR A 78 29.02 8.43 0.09
N GLN A 79 28.33 7.67 0.95
CA GLN A 79 28.81 6.39 1.51
C GLN A 79 28.51 5.17 0.64
N LYS A 80 27.73 5.34 -0.43
CA LYS A 80 27.34 4.26 -1.33
C LYS A 80 28.49 3.85 -2.26
N SER A 81 28.76 2.55 -2.39
CA SER A 81 29.69 2.05 -3.42
C SER A 81 29.11 2.17 -4.84
N PRO A 82 29.93 2.00 -5.90
CA PRO A 82 29.42 1.85 -7.27
C PRO A 82 28.41 0.69 -7.40
N SER A 83 28.61 -0.40 -6.66
CA SER A 83 27.75 -1.58 -6.66
C SER A 83 26.51 -1.45 -5.76
N TRP A 84 26.23 -0.26 -5.21
CA TRP A 84 25.11 -0.02 -4.29
C TRP A 84 25.20 -0.73 -2.93
N SER A 85 26.41 -1.09 -2.50
CA SER A 85 26.70 -1.62 -1.17
C SER A 85 27.21 -0.53 -0.22
N PHE A 86 27.08 -0.80 1.07
CA PHE A 86 27.51 0.07 2.17
C PHE A 86 28.44 -0.69 3.11
N ASN A 87 29.27 0.06 3.81
CA ASN A 87 30.25 -0.45 4.77
C ASN A 87 29.90 0.05 6.15
N TYR A 88 30.26 -0.71 7.18
CA TYR A 88 30.20 -0.27 8.57
C TYR A 88 30.88 1.09 8.81
N TRP A 89 32.11 1.24 8.31
CA TRP A 89 32.87 2.48 8.44
C TRP A 89 32.50 3.50 7.36
N GLU A 90 32.58 4.78 7.73
CA GLU A 90 32.54 5.85 6.76
C GLU A 90 33.65 5.67 5.71
N ARG A 91 33.32 5.79 4.43
CA ARG A 91 34.27 5.55 3.34
C ARG A 91 35.34 6.64 3.34
N GLY A 92 36.60 6.20 3.49
CA GLY A 92 37.74 7.10 3.55
C GLY A 92 38.05 7.62 4.96
N SER A 93 37.37 7.12 6.00
CA SER A 93 37.72 7.42 7.39
C SER A 93 39.03 6.76 7.82
N GLU A 94 39.62 7.23 8.92
CA GLU A 94 40.83 6.64 9.49
C GLU A 94 40.57 5.19 9.97
N GLU A 95 39.40 4.92 10.55
CA GLU A 95 38.96 3.59 10.99
C GLU A 95 38.89 2.61 9.83
N SER A 96 38.37 3.06 8.68
CA SER A 96 38.30 2.23 7.47
C SER A 96 39.68 1.78 6.97
N ALA A 97 40.73 2.58 7.25
CA ALA A 97 42.11 2.25 6.90
C ALA A 97 42.80 1.37 7.97
N ILE A 98 42.47 1.54 9.25
CA ILE A 98 43.11 0.83 10.37
C ILE A 98 42.49 -0.55 10.59
N SER A 99 41.18 -0.69 10.46
CA SER A 99 40.42 -1.92 10.71
C SER A 99 39.38 -2.16 9.61
N PRO A 100 39.82 -2.47 8.38
CA PRO A 100 38.93 -2.58 7.24
C PRO A 100 37.94 -3.73 7.42
N TYR A 101 36.65 -3.43 7.23
CA TYR A 101 35.60 -4.42 7.08
C TYR A 101 35.21 -4.54 5.60
N PRO A 102 34.82 -5.74 5.13
CA PRO A 102 34.07 -5.87 3.89
C PRO A 102 32.76 -5.09 3.99
N ASP A 103 32.19 -4.71 2.85
CA ASP A 103 30.79 -4.29 2.81
C ASP A 103 29.89 -5.48 3.23
N ASP A 104 28.75 -5.20 3.83
CA ASP A 104 27.83 -6.21 4.36
C ASP A 104 26.37 -5.86 4.07
N LEU A 105 25.51 -6.86 4.19
CA LEU A 105 24.09 -6.73 3.91
C LEU A 105 23.32 -6.03 5.03
N ASP A 106 23.83 -5.95 6.27
CA ASP A 106 23.14 -5.27 7.36
C ASP A 106 23.13 -3.76 7.12
N ASP A 107 24.33 -3.20 6.97
CA ASP A 107 24.58 -1.80 6.61
C ASP A 107 23.91 -1.45 5.28
N THR A 108 24.09 -2.32 4.28
CA THR A 108 23.56 -2.10 2.93
C THR A 108 22.03 -2.00 2.96
N PHE A 109 21.32 -2.97 3.52
CA PHE A 109 19.86 -2.97 3.43
C PHE A 109 19.18 -2.04 4.43
N CYS A 110 19.84 -1.67 5.53
CA CYS A 110 19.42 -0.52 6.34
C CYS A 110 19.54 0.79 5.56
N ALA A 111 20.67 1.05 4.89
CA ALA A 111 20.88 2.27 4.12
C ALA A 111 19.97 2.36 2.89
N LEU A 112 19.81 1.27 2.14
CA LEU A 112 18.92 1.20 0.98
C LEU A 112 17.47 1.43 1.36
N SER A 113 16.99 0.80 2.45
CA SER A 113 15.63 1.03 2.95
C SER A 113 15.42 2.49 3.37
N ALA A 114 16.38 3.07 4.09
CA ALA A 114 16.31 4.46 4.52
C ALA A 114 16.27 5.44 3.34
N LEU A 115 17.12 5.21 2.32
CA LEU A 115 17.18 6.00 1.11
C LEU A 115 15.92 5.87 0.26
N GLU A 116 15.35 4.67 0.12
CA GLU A 116 14.11 4.44 -0.61
C GLU A 116 12.94 5.20 0.02
N LEU A 117 12.82 5.16 1.35
CA LEU A 117 11.78 5.86 2.08
C LEU A 117 11.97 7.39 2.02
N ALA A 118 13.20 7.87 2.19
CA ALA A 118 13.50 9.30 2.25
C ALA A 118 13.46 9.98 0.88
N SER A 119 13.82 9.26 -0.18
CA SER A 119 13.88 9.76 -1.55
C SER A 119 13.33 8.71 -2.53
N PRO A 120 11.98 8.51 -2.58
CA PRO A 120 11.36 7.56 -3.50
C PRO A 120 11.79 7.80 -4.94
N GLY A 121 12.17 6.72 -5.64
CA GLY A 121 12.68 6.78 -7.02
C GLY A 121 14.19 7.02 -7.15
N LEU A 122 14.93 7.17 -6.05
CA LEU A 122 16.40 7.18 -6.08
C LEU A 122 16.99 5.84 -6.51
N ILE A 123 16.36 4.74 -6.10
CA ILE A 123 16.74 3.38 -6.49
C ILE A 123 15.91 3.00 -7.72
N ASP A 124 16.45 3.31 -8.89
CA ASP A 124 15.86 2.99 -10.19
C ASP A 124 16.23 1.56 -10.65
N GLY A 125 15.85 1.22 -11.88
CA GLY A 125 16.16 -0.08 -12.47
C GLY A 125 17.64 -0.48 -12.47
N ALA A 126 18.53 0.45 -12.80
CA ALA A 126 19.96 0.18 -12.86
C ALA A 126 20.56 -0.04 -11.45
N ALA A 127 20.08 0.74 -10.48
CA ALA A 127 20.38 0.51 -9.07
C ALA A 127 19.90 -0.88 -8.61
N MET A 128 18.67 -1.26 -8.95
CA MET A 128 18.12 -2.58 -8.62
C MET A 128 18.91 -3.72 -9.27
N ALA A 129 19.38 -3.58 -10.52
CA ALA A 129 20.24 -4.58 -11.15
C ALA A 129 21.53 -4.81 -10.36
N SER A 130 22.13 -3.74 -9.83
CA SER A 130 23.31 -3.83 -8.96
C SER A 130 22.99 -4.53 -7.64
N ILE A 131 21.86 -4.18 -7.02
CA ILE A 131 21.41 -4.77 -5.74
C ILE A 131 21.11 -6.27 -5.91
N VAL A 132 20.45 -6.67 -7.01
CA VAL A 132 20.20 -8.09 -7.32
C VAL A 132 21.52 -8.85 -7.48
N LYS A 133 22.52 -8.28 -8.17
CA LYS A 133 23.86 -8.87 -8.28
C LYS A 133 24.52 -9.07 -6.90
N LEU A 134 24.35 -8.12 -5.97
CA LEU A 134 24.82 -8.28 -4.59
C LEU A 134 24.12 -9.45 -3.89
N LEU A 135 22.78 -9.51 -3.95
CA LEU A 135 21.99 -10.58 -3.35
C LEU A 135 22.38 -11.94 -3.89
N THR A 136 22.43 -12.12 -5.22
CA THR A 136 22.85 -13.36 -5.86
C THR A 136 24.26 -13.81 -5.44
N THR A 137 25.16 -12.86 -5.20
CA THR A 137 26.52 -13.18 -4.71
C THR A 137 26.52 -13.64 -3.24
N ALA A 138 25.59 -13.13 -2.45
CA ALA A 138 25.48 -13.43 -1.02
C ALA A 138 24.52 -14.59 -0.69
N GLU A 139 23.85 -15.19 -1.67
CA GLU A 139 22.90 -16.29 -1.46
C GLU A 139 23.57 -17.49 -0.76
N ALA A 140 23.00 -17.91 0.37
CA ALA A 140 23.31 -19.22 0.94
C ALA A 140 22.52 -20.31 0.21
N GLU A 141 21.27 -20.01 -0.14
CA GLU A 141 20.37 -20.79 -0.98
C GLU A 141 19.70 -19.86 -2.00
N ALA A 142 19.27 -20.41 -3.14
CA ALA A 142 18.64 -19.61 -4.19
C ALA A 142 17.36 -18.93 -3.66
N GLY A 143 17.25 -17.60 -3.77
CA GLY A 143 16.13 -16.86 -3.19
C GLY A 143 16.27 -16.57 -1.69
N GLY A 144 17.41 -16.87 -1.08
CA GLY A 144 17.71 -16.66 0.34
C GLY A 144 17.58 -17.92 1.20
N PRO A 145 18.03 -17.88 2.47
CA PRO A 145 18.60 -16.72 3.16
C PRO A 145 19.99 -16.31 2.64
N TYR A 146 20.40 -15.11 3.00
CA TYR A 146 21.63 -14.46 2.53
C TYR A 146 22.68 -14.43 3.63
N ARG A 147 23.95 -14.49 3.21
CA ARG A 147 25.11 -14.31 4.08
C ARG A 147 25.29 -12.84 4.43
N THR A 148 25.81 -12.57 5.62
CA THR A 148 25.99 -11.20 6.12
C THR A 148 26.98 -10.41 5.28
N TRP A 149 28.16 -10.97 5.01
CA TRP A 149 29.27 -10.20 4.40
C TRP A 149 29.38 -10.44 2.89
N LEU A 150 29.71 -9.37 2.17
CA LEU A 150 29.97 -9.40 0.72
C LEU A 150 31.42 -9.81 0.46
N VAL A 151 31.70 -11.09 0.64
CA VAL A 151 33.03 -11.68 0.49
C VAL A 151 33.03 -12.82 -0.54
N ASP A 152 34.21 -13.14 -1.06
CA ASP A 152 34.36 -14.28 -1.96
C ASP A 152 34.24 -15.63 -1.23
N GLU A 153 33.96 -16.71 -1.97
CA GLU A 153 33.75 -18.05 -1.40
C GLU A 153 34.95 -18.61 -0.62
N ARG A 154 36.16 -18.09 -0.85
CA ARG A 154 37.40 -18.50 -0.19
C ARG A 154 37.65 -17.76 1.12
N ALA A 155 36.84 -16.76 1.45
CA ALA A 155 36.92 -16.06 2.73
C ALA A 155 36.67 -17.01 3.91
N ASP A 156 37.21 -16.64 5.07
CA ASP A 156 37.05 -17.43 6.29
C ASP A 156 35.58 -17.68 6.60
N ALA A 157 35.27 -18.84 7.20
CA ALA A 157 33.90 -19.22 7.51
C ALA A 157 33.17 -18.22 8.42
N ALA A 158 33.92 -17.43 9.22
CA ALA A 158 33.36 -16.38 10.05
C ALA A 158 32.72 -15.22 9.27
N TRP A 159 33.11 -15.02 8.01
CA TRP A 159 32.54 -14.02 7.10
C TRP A 159 31.39 -14.57 6.23
N ARG A 160 31.02 -15.84 6.43
CA ARG A 160 29.98 -16.51 5.63
C ARG A 160 28.80 -16.93 6.49
N ASP A 161 28.56 -16.21 7.59
CA ASP A 161 27.44 -16.43 8.49
C ASP A 161 26.12 -16.00 7.86
N VAL A 162 25.02 -16.59 8.33
CA VAL A 162 23.64 -16.24 7.97
C VAL A 162 22.94 -15.77 9.23
N ASP A 163 22.60 -14.49 9.28
CA ASP A 163 22.02 -13.85 10.45
C ASP A 163 20.55 -13.43 10.25
N LEU A 164 19.75 -13.54 11.30
CA LEU A 164 18.32 -13.22 11.27
C LEU A 164 18.03 -11.73 11.12
N ALA A 165 18.79 -10.85 11.79
CA ALA A 165 18.58 -9.40 11.69
C ALA A 165 18.88 -8.92 10.27
N VAL A 166 20.01 -9.38 9.72
CA VAL A 166 20.44 -9.05 8.35
C VAL A 166 19.40 -9.48 7.33
N ASN A 167 18.94 -10.73 7.40
CA ASN A 167 17.92 -11.25 6.49
C ASN A 167 16.57 -10.55 6.67
N SER A 168 16.23 -10.10 7.87
CA SER A 168 15.04 -9.27 8.10
C SER A 168 15.16 -7.88 7.46
N ASN A 169 16.37 -7.33 7.39
CA ASN A 169 16.66 -6.06 6.71
C ASN A 169 16.57 -6.20 5.18
N VAL A 170 17.08 -7.31 4.64
CA VAL A 170 16.88 -7.70 3.22
C VAL A 170 15.39 -7.82 2.91
N ALA A 171 14.65 -8.63 3.70
CA ALA A 171 13.22 -8.84 3.52
C ALA A 171 12.43 -7.53 3.59
N TYR A 172 12.80 -6.64 4.52
CA TYR A 172 12.17 -5.34 4.61
C TYR A 172 12.38 -4.50 3.36
N PHE A 173 13.60 -4.39 2.85
CA PHE A 173 13.85 -3.66 1.61
C PHE A 173 13.08 -4.25 0.42
N LEU A 174 13.08 -5.58 0.26
CA LEU A 174 12.35 -6.25 -0.81
C LEU A 174 10.84 -5.99 -0.71
N SER A 175 10.29 -5.94 0.51
CA SER A 175 8.89 -5.60 0.74
C SER A 175 8.55 -4.17 0.27
N LEU A 176 9.48 -3.21 0.39
CA LEU A 176 9.30 -1.85 -0.15
C LEU A 176 9.21 -1.85 -1.68
N LYS A 177 9.78 -2.87 -2.33
CA LYS A 177 9.70 -3.12 -3.78
C LYS A 177 8.59 -4.09 -4.16
N ASN A 178 7.70 -4.46 -3.24
CA ASN A 178 6.64 -5.45 -3.43
C ASN A 178 7.15 -6.83 -3.87
N VAL A 179 8.36 -7.21 -3.43
CA VAL A 179 8.96 -8.52 -3.68
C VAL A 179 8.89 -9.34 -2.38
N SER A 180 8.41 -10.58 -2.49
CA SER A 180 8.48 -11.60 -1.44
C SER A 180 9.22 -12.82 -1.98
N LEU A 181 9.98 -13.48 -1.09
CA LEU A 181 10.80 -14.64 -1.40
C LEU A 181 10.41 -15.76 -0.43
N PRO A 182 9.75 -16.84 -0.89
CA PRO A 182 9.21 -17.87 -0.01
C PRO A 182 10.25 -18.52 0.92
N ASP A 183 11.48 -18.71 0.45
CA ASP A 183 12.55 -19.35 1.24
C ASP A 183 13.09 -18.42 2.33
N LEU A 184 13.23 -17.12 2.04
CA LEU A 184 13.56 -16.08 3.03
C LEU A 184 12.45 -15.95 4.09
N ASP A 185 11.18 -15.91 3.65
CA ASP A 185 10.03 -15.85 4.54
C ASP A 185 9.96 -17.10 5.43
N SER A 186 10.18 -18.29 4.86
CA SER A 186 10.24 -19.56 5.61
C SER A 186 11.37 -19.56 6.64
N PHE A 187 12.54 -19.02 6.29
CA PHE A 187 13.66 -18.88 7.22
C PHE A 187 13.28 -18.00 8.42
N ILE A 188 12.69 -16.83 8.19
CA ILE A 188 12.28 -15.90 9.25
C ILE A 188 11.14 -16.49 10.09
N GLU A 189 10.13 -17.09 9.46
CA GLU A 189 9.02 -17.75 10.15
C GLU A 189 9.48 -18.91 11.05
N SER A 190 10.50 -19.67 10.62
CA SER A 190 11.06 -20.74 11.45
C SER A 190 11.63 -20.19 12.77
N ARG A 191 12.22 -18.98 12.75
CA ARG A 191 12.77 -18.30 13.93
C ARG A 191 11.67 -17.77 14.83
N ILE A 192 10.63 -17.16 14.27
CA ILE A 192 9.44 -16.73 15.03
C ILE A 192 8.76 -17.94 15.69
N ARG A 193 8.63 -19.06 14.96
CA ARG A 193 8.01 -20.28 15.48
C ARG A 193 8.78 -20.87 16.66
N ASN A 194 10.10 -20.78 16.64
CA ASN A 194 10.96 -21.29 17.71
C ASN A 194 11.28 -20.26 18.80
N THR A 195 10.78 -19.02 18.67
CA THR A 195 11.11 -17.90 19.56
C THR A 195 12.62 -17.68 19.68
N ASP A 196 13.33 -17.87 18.58
CA ASP A 196 14.79 -17.71 18.50
C ASP A 196 15.13 -16.39 17.81
N PHE A 197 15.27 -15.35 18.63
CA PHE A 197 15.66 -14.01 18.20
C PHE A 197 17.09 -13.72 18.66
N SER A 198 18.01 -14.63 18.36
CA SER A 198 19.44 -14.44 18.64
C SER A 198 20.18 -13.93 17.40
N SER A 199 21.19 -13.08 17.63
CA SER A 199 22.11 -12.60 16.61
C SER A 199 23.47 -12.30 17.25
N PRO A 200 24.60 -12.58 16.57
CA PRO A 200 25.93 -12.22 17.07
C PRO A 200 26.18 -10.70 17.05
N PHE A 201 25.37 -9.92 16.31
CA PHE A 201 25.55 -8.48 16.12
C PHE A 201 24.71 -7.63 17.08
N TYR A 202 23.73 -8.21 17.76
CA TYR A 202 22.79 -7.47 18.63
C TYR A 202 22.81 -7.97 20.07
N PRO A 203 22.75 -7.07 21.07
CA PRO A 203 22.83 -7.45 22.48
C PRO A 203 21.51 -8.00 23.05
N SER A 204 20.39 -7.84 22.34
CA SER A 204 19.07 -8.32 22.78
C SER A 204 18.14 -8.56 21.59
N TRP A 205 16.97 -9.14 21.85
CA TRP A 205 15.96 -9.43 20.81
C TRP A 205 15.29 -8.16 20.23
N HIS A 206 15.32 -7.02 20.94
CA HIS A 206 14.54 -5.83 20.56
C HIS A 206 14.82 -5.31 19.13
N PRO A 207 16.09 -5.14 18.69
CA PRO A 207 16.37 -4.72 17.32
C PRO A 207 15.91 -5.75 16.28
N ILE A 208 16.06 -7.04 16.58
CA ILE A 208 15.71 -8.14 15.67
C ILE A 208 14.20 -8.18 15.43
N VAL A 209 13.42 -8.14 16.51
CA VAL A 209 11.95 -8.12 16.41
C VAL A 209 11.46 -6.83 15.75
N TYR A 210 12.12 -5.69 16.03
CA TYR A 210 11.87 -4.47 15.28
C TYR A 210 12.07 -4.68 13.78
N PHE A 211 13.21 -5.22 13.35
CA PHE A 211 13.49 -5.45 11.93
C PHE A 211 12.47 -6.38 11.26
N ILE A 212 12.10 -7.48 11.91
CA ILE A 212 11.04 -8.39 11.43
C ILE A 212 9.71 -7.65 11.30
N SER A 213 9.31 -6.90 12.33
CA SER A 213 8.01 -6.22 12.38
C SER A 213 7.78 -5.25 11.22
N ARG A 214 8.86 -4.66 10.68
CA ARG A 214 8.80 -3.63 9.62
C ARG A 214 8.13 -4.12 8.34
N TYR A 215 8.18 -5.43 8.07
CA TYR A 215 7.65 -6.01 6.84
C TYR A 215 6.67 -7.15 7.09
N TYR A 216 6.89 -7.95 8.13
CA TYR A 216 6.21 -9.21 8.30
C TYR A 216 4.71 -9.04 8.61
N LYS A 217 3.87 -9.73 7.82
CA LYS A 217 2.40 -9.81 7.96
C LYS A 217 1.85 -11.25 7.90
N GLY A 218 2.73 -12.25 8.01
CA GLY A 218 2.36 -13.67 7.92
C GLY A 218 1.57 -14.19 9.12
N GLU A 219 1.19 -15.46 9.07
CA GLU A 219 0.29 -16.09 10.05
C GLU A 219 0.84 -16.06 11.49
N LEU A 220 2.17 -16.00 11.66
CA LEU A 220 2.81 -15.92 12.98
C LEU A 220 2.88 -14.50 13.58
N ALA A 221 2.24 -13.49 12.97
CA ALA A 221 2.28 -12.11 13.46
C ALA A 221 1.73 -12.00 14.90
N GLY A 222 0.62 -12.70 15.18
CA GLY A 222 0.05 -12.79 16.53
C GLY A 222 1.05 -13.38 17.55
N LYS A 223 1.74 -14.46 17.19
CA LYS A 223 2.77 -15.08 18.04
C LYS A 223 3.94 -14.14 18.32
N LEU A 224 4.39 -13.39 17.33
CA LEU A 224 5.45 -12.39 17.50
C LEU A 224 5.01 -11.28 18.47
N SER A 225 3.77 -10.79 18.32
CA SER A 225 3.21 -9.78 19.22
C SER A 225 3.05 -10.28 20.66
N ASP A 226 2.63 -11.54 20.83
CA ASP A 226 2.50 -12.16 22.15
C ASP A 226 3.84 -12.32 22.86
N PHE A 227 4.89 -12.67 22.11
CA PHE A 227 6.25 -12.67 22.64
C PHE A 227 6.68 -11.28 23.13
N ILE A 228 6.48 -10.23 22.32
CA ILE A 228 6.82 -8.84 22.72
C ILE A 228 6.12 -8.49 24.03
N ILE A 229 4.82 -8.78 24.15
CA ILE A 229 4.04 -8.47 25.35
C ILE A 229 4.46 -9.33 26.55
N SER A 230 4.81 -10.61 26.36
CA SER A 230 5.26 -11.46 27.46
C SER A 230 6.56 -10.97 28.10
N GLU A 231 7.37 -10.22 27.36
CA GLU A 231 8.63 -9.63 27.82
C GLU A 231 8.46 -8.23 28.45
N ARG A 232 7.22 -7.69 28.51
CA ARG A 232 6.95 -6.38 29.13
C ARG A 232 7.25 -6.42 30.63
N LEU A 233 7.96 -5.41 31.13
CA LEU A 233 8.35 -5.33 32.54
C LEU A 233 7.28 -4.63 33.39
N GLY A 234 6.86 -5.26 34.49
CA GLY A 234 6.08 -4.62 35.55
C GLY A 234 4.85 -3.86 35.05
N LYS A 235 4.77 -2.56 35.38
CA LYS A 235 3.64 -1.70 34.99
C LYS A 235 3.74 -1.12 33.58
N GLY A 236 4.82 -1.34 32.84
CA GLY A 236 5.01 -0.81 31.48
C GLY A 236 6.47 -0.79 31.04
N GLY A 237 6.69 -0.79 29.73
CA GLY A 237 8.02 -0.68 29.12
C GLY A 237 8.85 -1.96 29.08
N TRP A 238 10.03 -1.86 28.45
CA TRP A 238 10.96 -2.96 28.18
C TRP A 238 12.38 -2.67 28.68
N GLY A 239 12.47 -1.98 29.82
CA GLY A 239 13.70 -1.78 30.59
C GLY A 239 14.38 -0.45 30.37
N ASN A 240 14.34 0.13 29.17
CA ASN A 240 14.82 1.50 28.92
C ASN A 240 14.07 2.14 27.73
N PRO A 241 14.18 3.47 27.54
CA PRO A 241 13.47 4.17 26.46
C PRO A 241 13.73 3.61 25.05
N LEU A 242 14.96 3.18 24.74
CA LEU A 242 15.30 2.56 23.44
C LEU A 242 14.51 1.27 23.22
N LYS A 243 14.61 0.34 24.16
CA LYS A 243 13.96 -0.98 24.10
C LYS A 243 12.43 -0.83 24.06
N THR A 244 11.89 0.09 24.87
CA THR A 244 10.46 0.41 24.86
C THR A 244 10.03 0.98 23.52
N ALA A 245 10.78 1.92 22.93
CA ALA A 245 10.45 2.47 21.61
C ALA A 245 10.44 1.38 20.53
N LEU A 246 11.46 0.51 20.50
CA LEU A 246 11.52 -0.62 19.55
C LEU A 246 10.34 -1.58 19.72
N ALA A 247 9.97 -1.94 20.95
CA ALA A 247 8.83 -2.80 21.23
C ALA A 247 7.49 -2.15 20.82
N VAL A 248 7.30 -0.86 21.14
CA VAL A 248 6.12 -0.09 20.76
C VAL A 248 5.98 0.00 19.24
N ILE A 249 7.05 0.34 18.52
CA ILE A 249 7.05 0.38 17.05
C ILE A 249 6.75 -1.01 16.49
N SER A 250 7.30 -2.07 17.08
CA SER A 250 7.04 -3.44 16.63
C SER A 250 5.56 -3.82 16.75
N LEU A 251 4.92 -3.48 17.87
CA LEU A 251 3.48 -3.70 18.07
C LEU A 251 2.63 -2.87 17.09
N LEU A 252 3.00 -1.60 16.87
CA LEU A 252 2.33 -0.73 15.89
C LEU A 252 2.42 -1.32 14.47
N ASN A 253 3.62 -1.75 14.06
CA ASN A 253 3.81 -2.38 12.76
C ASN A 253 2.99 -3.67 12.62
N LEU A 254 2.85 -4.46 13.68
CA LEU A 254 2.07 -5.70 13.69
C LEU A 254 0.55 -5.48 13.77
N GLY A 255 0.09 -4.23 13.84
CA GLY A 255 -1.35 -3.90 13.93
C GLY A 255 -1.93 -4.04 15.34
N GLU A 256 -1.08 -4.13 16.36
CA GLU A 256 -1.45 -4.41 17.76
C GLU A 256 -1.48 -3.12 18.61
N SER A 257 -1.91 -2.00 18.02
CA SER A 257 -1.90 -0.67 18.64
C SER A 257 -2.70 -0.61 19.95
N GLY A 258 -3.76 -1.42 20.08
CA GLY A 258 -4.58 -1.50 21.28
C GLY A 258 -3.89 -2.16 22.49
N ARG A 259 -2.72 -2.76 22.30
CA ARG A 259 -1.92 -3.38 23.38
C ARG A 259 -0.92 -2.42 24.01
N ILE A 260 -0.75 -1.22 23.46
CA ILE A 260 0.15 -0.17 23.95
C ILE A 260 -0.53 0.59 25.09
N THR A 261 0.18 0.80 26.20
CA THR A 261 -0.37 1.48 27.39
C THR A 261 0.21 2.89 27.57
N GLU A 262 -0.44 3.71 28.40
CA GLU A 262 0.12 5.01 28.78
C GLU A 262 1.43 4.88 29.55
N ASP A 263 1.59 3.81 30.33
CA ASP A 263 2.82 3.52 31.08
C ASP A 263 4.00 3.23 30.13
N ASP A 264 3.77 2.56 29.00
CA ASP A 264 4.80 2.35 27.97
C ASP A 264 5.30 3.70 27.42
N LEU A 265 4.39 4.63 27.14
CA LEU A 265 4.73 5.99 26.68
C LEU A 265 5.38 6.84 27.78
N GLY A 266 5.04 6.57 29.03
CA GLY A 266 5.69 7.16 30.21
C GLY A 266 7.20 6.87 30.21
N VAL A 267 7.58 5.61 29.95
CA VAL A 267 9.01 5.22 29.85
C VAL A 267 9.71 5.91 28.69
N ILE A 268 9.08 6.04 27.53
CA ILE A 268 9.66 6.79 26.39
C ILE A 268 9.90 8.26 26.77
N SER A 269 9.02 8.84 27.57
CA SER A 269 9.10 10.25 28.01
C SER A 269 10.25 10.53 28.98
N GLU A 270 10.88 9.50 29.56
CA GLU A 270 12.03 9.65 30.47
C GLU A 270 13.33 10.08 29.76
N ILE A 271 13.38 10.00 28.42
CA ILE A 271 14.61 10.28 27.67
C ILE A 271 15.13 11.72 27.79
N SER A 272 14.30 12.65 28.29
CA SER A 272 14.62 14.07 28.54
C SER A 272 15.16 14.84 27.32
N GLU A 273 15.55 16.11 27.52
CA GLU A 273 16.13 16.95 26.46
C GLU A 273 17.61 16.60 26.14
N CYS A 274 18.24 15.72 26.92
CA CYS A 274 19.58 15.19 26.67
C CYS A 274 19.49 13.68 26.58
N ALA A 275 19.17 13.17 25.38
CA ALA A 275 18.94 11.75 25.20
C ALA A 275 20.19 10.93 25.57
N LYS A 276 20.04 10.07 26.58
CA LYS A 276 21.08 9.10 26.96
C LYS A 276 21.28 8.10 25.82
N ALA A 277 22.54 7.81 25.49
CA ALA A 277 22.88 6.72 24.59
C ALA A 277 22.64 5.36 25.26
N PHE A 278 21.88 4.49 24.59
CA PHE A 278 21.68 3.10 25.01
C PHE A 278 22.29 2.13 23.99
N PRO A 279 22.76 0.95 24.43
CA PRO A 279 23.27 -0.08 23.52
C PRO A 279 22.25 -0.50 22.47
N PHE A 280 22.64 -0.42 21.19
CA PHE A 280 21.84 -0.90 20.08
C PHE A 280 22.46 -2.14 19.42
N HIS A 281 23.76 -2.11 19.12
CA HIS A 281 24.49 -3.22 18.48
C HIS A 281 25.81 -3.53 19.20
N ILE A 282 26.41 -4.66 18.85
CA ILE A 282 27.73 -5.10 19.30
C ILE A 282 28.74 -4.60 18.25
N ASP A 283 29.63 -3.70 18.66
CA ASP A 283 30.68 -3.14 17.79
C ASP A 283 31.83 -4.13 17.59
N SER A 284 32.32 -4.71 18.69
CA SER A 284 33.44 -5.65 18.63
C SER A 284 33.46 -6.58 19.84
N ILE A 285 34.14 -7.71 19.68
CA ILE A 285 34.46 -8.64 20.77
C ILE A 285 35.97 -8.62 20.96
N LYS A 286 36.45 -8.07 22.08
CA LYS A 286 37.87 -8.04 22.45
C LYS A 286 38.07 -8.79 23.77
N ASP A 287 38.99 -9.75 23.78
CA ASP A 287 39.30 -10.59 24.95
C ASP A 287 38.05 -11.28 25.56
N GLY A 288 37.09 -11.67 24.72
CA GLY A 288 35.83 -12.29 25.15
C GLY A 288 34.80 -11.33 25.76
N LYS A 289 35.09 -10.03 25.82
CA LYS A 289 34.17 -8.98 26.27
C LYS A 289 33.52 -8.28 25.09
N LYS A 290 32.22 -8.01 25.20
CA LYS A 290 31.46 -7.30 24.16
C LYS A 290 31.62 -5.80 24.36
N ARG A 291 32.09 -5.12 23.32
CA ARG A 291 32.00 -3.67 23.21
C ARG A 291 30.70 -3.35 22.49
N LEU A 292 29.84 -2.56 23.12
CA LEU A 292 28.55 -2.18 22.58
C LEU A 292 28.64 -0.80 21.94
N ALA A 293 27.70 -0.47 21.07
CA ALA A 293 27.59 0.84 20.44
C ALA A 293 26.14 1.32 20.36
N GLY A 294 25.99 2.64 20.44
CA GLY A 294 24.72 3.35 20.32
C GLY A 294 24.94 4.87 20.42
N SER A 295 23.89 5.66 20.25
CA SER A 295 23.98 7.11 20.40
C SER A 295 22.71 7.69 21.01
N GLY A 296 22.85 8.88 21.59
CA GLY A 296 21.71 9.66 22.06
C GLY A 296 20.76 9.99 20.91
N SER A 297 21.32 10.39 19.77
CA SER A 297 20.55 10.69 18.55
C SER A 297 19.80 9.48 18.01
N LEU A 298 20.42 8.30 17.99
CA LEU A 298 19.75 7.06 17.57
C LEU A 298 18.57 6.73 18.50
N THR A 299 18.78 6.84 19.81
CA THR A 299 17.72 6.55 20.77
C THR A 299 16.57 7.54 20.63
N ALA A 300 16.87 8.83 20.56
CA ALA A 300 15.87 9.88 20.35
C ALA A 300 15.08 9.67 19.04
N SER A 301 15.75 9.21 17.98
CA SER A 301 15.11 8.93 16.69
C SER A 301 14.07 7.81 16.78
N PHE A 302 14.38 6.70 17.46
CA PHE A 302 13.40 5.63 17.70
C PHE A 302 12.25 6.09 18.60
N CYS A 303 12.53 6.88 19.63
CA CYS A 303 11.48 7.47 20.47
C CYS A 303 10.54 8.36 19.65
N ILE A 304 11.08 9.17 18.75
CA ILE A 304 10.30 9.98 17.81
C ILE A 304 9.46 9.12 16.87
N GLU A 305 10.03 8.06 16.27
CA GLU A 305 9.28 7.14 15.39
C GLU A 305 8.09 6.52 16.15
N ALA A 306 8.32 6.00 17.36
CA ALA A 306 7.29 5.41 18.20
C ALA A 306 6.16 6.39 18.53
N LEU A 307 6.52 7.59 18.98
CA LEU A 307 5.57 8.66 19.34
C LEU A 307 4.77 9.14 18.12
N THR A 308 5.43 9.29 16.97
CA THR A 308 4.80 9.73 15.73
C THR A 308 3.78 8.72 15.22
N GLN A 309 4.15 7.44 15.16
CA GLN A 309 3.22 6.39 14.73
C GLN A 309 2.05 6.23 15.71
N TYR A 310 2.30 6.35 17.03
CA TYR A 310 1.22 6.30 18.02
C TYR A 310 0.30 7.53 17.92
N ARG A 311 0.84 8.73 17.65
CA ARG A 311 0.06 9.93 17.36
C ARG A 311 -0.85 9.72 16.16
N GLU A 312 -0.33 9.17 15.06
CA GLU A 312 -1.15 8.89 13.87
C GLU A 312 -2.28 7.90 14.17
N TYR A 313 -2.03 6.88 15.00
CA TYR A 313 -3.06 5.98 15.48
C TYR A 313 -4.17 6.73 16.22
N LEU A 314 -3.81 7.61 17.17
CA LEU A 314 -4.79 8.46 17.87
C LEU A 314 -5.52 9.41 16.92
N SER A 315 -4.82 10.07 16.00
CA SER A 315 -5.42 10.99 15.03
C SER A 315 -6.36 10.28 14.06
N ARG A 316 -6.11 9.03 13.67
CA ARG A 316 -7.06 8.23 12.88
C ARG A 316 -8.33 7.92 13.67
N THR A 317 -8.22 7.78 14.98
CA THR A 317 -9.40 7.64 15.85
C THR A 317 -10.13 8.97 16.12
N GLU A 318 -9.46 10.13 15.95
CA GLU A 318 -10.00 11.47 16.23
C GLU A 318 -10.45 12.29 15.00
N THR A 319 -9.77 12.20 13.84
CA THR A 319 -10.15 12.84 12.56
C THR A 319 -11.43 12.29 11.96
N ASP A 320 -11.98 11.26 12.59
CA ASP A 320 -13.39 10.90 12.48
C ASP A 320 -14.34 11.93 13.17
N GLY A 321 -13.86 13.09 13.62
CA GLY A 321 -14.64 14.14 14.28
C GLY A 321 -15.62 14.90 13.36
N ALA A 322 -16.89 14.96 13.78
CA ALA A 322 -18.08 15.49 13.10
C ALA A 322 -18.45 14.82 11.75
N ASN A 323 -17.63 14.95 10.71
CA ASN A 323 -17.92 14.37 9.39
C ASN A 323 -17.57 12.88 9.29
N GLY A 324 -16.49 12.40 9.94
CA GLY A 324 -16.22 10.97 10.02
C GLY A 324 -17.25 10.23 10.90
N GLY A 325 -17.73 10.88 11.96
CA GLY A 325 -18.83 10.41 12.78
C GLY A 325 -20.10 10.27 11.94
N PHE A 326 -20.42 11.25 11.09
CA PHE A 326 -21.57 11.17 10.19
C PHE A 326 -21.40 10.10 9.11
N LYS A 327 -20.23 9.99 8.46
CA LYS A 327 -19.91 8.90 7.52
C LYS A 327 -20.07 7.53 8.16
N ARG A 328 -19.55 7.37 9.39
CA ARG A 328 -19.67 6.15 10.19
C ARG A 328 -21.13 5.86 10.51
N ILE A 329 -21.92 6.87 10.93
CA ILE A 329 -23.35 6.74 11.17
C ILE A 329 -24.09 6.24 9.92
N ILE A 330 -23.84 6.84 8.74
CA ILE A 330 -24.48 6.39 7.49
C ILE A 330 -24.07 4.95 7.17
N ARG A 331 -22.78 4.62 7.28
CA ARG A 331 -22.27 3.27 6.99
C ARG A 331 -22.86 2.22 7.93
N GLU A 332 -22.85 2.49 9.24
CA GLU A 332 -23.45 1.63 10.26
C GLU A 332 -24.96 1.48 10.04
N ALA A 333 -25.65 2.55 9.64
CA ALA A 333 -27.07 2.50 9.32
C ALA A 333 -27.36 1.63 8.08
N VAL A 334 -26.53 1.72 7.02
CA VAL A 334 -26.64 0.85 5.83
C VAL A 334 -26.45 -0.61 6.22
N ILE A 335 -25.38 -0.94 6.95
CA ILE A 335 -25.11 -2.32 7.39
C ILE A 335 -26.18 -2.81 8.37
N GLY A 336 -26.69 -1.93 9.24
CA GLY A 336 -27.82 -2.21 10.12
C GLY A 336 -29.08 -2.58 9.35
N ARG A 337 -29.40 -1.88 8.25
CA ARG A 337 -30.54 -2.20 7.37
C ARG A 337 -30.33 -3.55 6.65
N ILE A 338 -29.13 -3.85 6.16
CA ILE A 338 -28.80 -5.15 5.58
C ILE A 338 -28.95 -6.27 6.62
N SER A 339 -28.43 -6.08 7.83
CA SER A 339 -28.53 -7.07 8.92
C SER A 339 -29.98 -7.32 9.33
N ALA A 340 -30.79 -6.27 9.46
CA ALA A 340 -32.22 -6.40 9.74
C ALA A 340 -32.92 -7.18 8.61
N ARG A 341 -32.64 -6.83 7.36
CA ARG A 341 -33.21 -7.51 6.19
C ARG A 341 -32.80 -8.98 6.10
N SER A 342 -31.52 -9.28 6.35
CA SER A 342 -30.99 -10.64 6.44
C SER A 342 -31.73 -11.48 7.48
N LYS A 343 -32.01 -10.92 8.66
CA LYS A 343 -32.79 -11.58 9.72
C LYS A 343 -34.24 -11.85 9.31
N GLU A 344 -34.88 -10.93 8.59
CA GLU A 344 -36.24 -11.12 8.08
C GLU A 344 -36.33 -12.29 7.08
N ILE A 345 -35.31 -12.42 6.22
CA ILE A 345 -35.23 -13.51 5.24
C ILE A 345 -34.98 -14.85 5.96
N GLY A 346 -34.05 -14.84 6.93
CA GLY A 346 -33.69 -15.99 7.72
C GLY A 346 -32.98 -17.11 6.93
N GLY A 347 -32.50 -18.11 7.67
CA GLY A 347 -31.81 -19.28 7.12
C GLY A 347 -30.52 -18.93 6.35
N GLY A 348 -30.02 -19.90 5.59
CA GLY A 348 -28.75 -19.75 4.86
C GLY A 348 -28.74 -18.59 3.86
N LEU A 349 -29.87 -18.26 3.23
CA LEU A 349 -29.93 -17.13 2.30
C LEU A 349 -29.67 -15.78 3.01
N GLY A 350 -30.27 -15.58 4.18
CA GLY A 350 -30.04 -14.38 4.98
C GLY A 350 -28.58 -14.26 5.40
N GLU A 351 -27.99 -15.35 5.89
CA GLU A 351 -26.58 -15.40 6.32
C GLU A 351 -25.62 -15.09 5.17
N HIS A 352 -25.83 -15.71 4.01
CA HIS A 352 -25.02 -15.46 2.81
C HIS A 352 -25.16 -14.02 2.29
N PHE A 353 -26.37 -13.45 2.33
CA PHE A 353 -26.59 -12.06 1.92
C PHE A 353 -25.86 -11.06 2.82
N LEU A 354 -25.92 -11.25 4.14
CA LEU A 354 -25.19 -10.41 5.09
C LEU A 354 -23.68 -10.55 4.91
N SER A 355 -23.19 -11.79 4.82
CA SER A 355 -21.76 -12.07 4.63
C SER A 355 -21.21 -11.44 3.35
N ALA A 356 -21.95 -11.49 2.24
CA ALA A 356 -21.54 -10.84 0.99
C ALA A 356 -21.46 -9.31 1.13
N ALA A 357 -22.43 -8.70 1.81
CA ALA A 357 -22.41 -7.26 2.06
C ALA A 357 -21.28 -6.82 3.01
N GLU A 358 -21.01 -7.61 4.05
CA GLU A 358 -19.89 -7.38 4.98
C GLU A 358 -18.55 -7.49 4.25
N LYS A 359 -18.35 -8.49 3.39
CA LYS A 359 -17.15 -8.63 2.56
C LYS A 359 -16.89 -7.41 1.67
N ILE A 360 -17.93 -6.84 1.07
CA ILE A 360 -17.81 -5.60 0.28
C ILE A 360 -17.49 -4.42 1.20
N SER A 361 -18.19 -4.28 2.32
CA SER A 361 -17.91 -3.23 3.30
C SER A 361 -16.47 -3.30 3.83
N ASP A 362 -15.95 -4.49 4.11
CA ASP A 362 -14.59 -4.62 4.61
C ASP A 362 -13.55 -4.18 3.59
N LYS A 363 -13.81 -4.38 2.30
CA LYS A 363 -12.95 -3.92 1.20
C LYS A 363 -13.13 -2.44 0.86
N ASP A 364 -14.32 -1.89 1.07
CA ASP A 364 -14.67 -0.49 0.75
C ASP A 364 -14.16 0.50 1.81
N LYS A 365 -12.84 0.51 2.06
CA LYS A 365 -12.21 1.34 3.09
C LYS A 365 -12.32 2.84 2.80
N LYS A 366 -12.30 3.23 1.51
CA LYS A 366 -12.39 4.63 1.08
C LYS A 366 -13.83 5.12 0.87
N GLY A 367 -14.81 4.21 0.87
CA GLY A 367 -16.21 4.57 0.66
C GLY A 367 -16.53 4.84 -0.81
N GLU A 368 -15.82 4.18 -1.73
CA GLU A 368 -16.02 4.26 -3.18
C GLU A 368 -17.31 3.55 -3.62
N ILE A 369 -17.89 2.71 -2.77
CA ILE A 369 -19.13 1.98 -3.07
C ILE A 369 -20.26 2.50 -2.19
N ILE A 370 -20.14 2.31 -0.87
CA ILE A 370 -21.23 2.58 0.09
C ILE A 370 -21.44 4.09 0.24
N LEU A 371 -20.35 4.85 0.40
CA LEU A 371 -20.41 6.27 0.71
C LEU A 371 -20.28 7.17 -0.53
N PHE A 372 -20.16 6.60 -1.74
CA PHE A 372 -20.10 7.41 -2.95
C PHE A 372 -21.27 8.40 -3.06
N PRO A 373 -22.54 8.03 -2.81
CA PRO A 373 -23.64 8.99 -2.85
C PRO A 373 -23.48 10.14 -1.83
N PHE A 374 -22.91 9.87 -0.66
CA PHE A 374 -22.57 10.90 0.31
C PHE A 374 -21.51 11.86 -0.25
N TYR A 375 -20.42 11.35 -0.81
CA TYR A 375 -19.38 12.20 -1.41
C TYR A 375 -19.90 13.02 -2.58
N PHE A 376 -20.79 12.44 -3.39
CA PHE A 376 -21.46 13.16 -4.45
C PHE A 376 -22.37 14.27 -3.91
N LEU A 377 -23.16 14.01 -2.86
CA LEU A 377 -23.97 15.04 -2.19
C LEU A 377 -23.11 16.22 -1.72
N GLU A 378 -22.00 15.94 -1.04
CA GLU A 378 -21.09 16.97 -0.52
C GLU A 378 -20.43 17.78 -1.66
N SER A 379 -20.24 17.17 -2.84
CA SER A 379 -19.71 17.87 -4.01
C SER A 379 -20.67 18.92 -4.61
N LEU A 380 -21.96 18.81 -4.31
CA LEU A 380 -23.01 19.68 -4.86
C LEU A 380 -23.17 21.01 -4.10
N ALA A 381 -23.68 22.00 -4.83
CA ALA A 381 -23.93 23.39 -4.42
C ALA A 381 -25.11 23.61 -3.45
N CYS A 382 -25.33 22.81 -2.41
CA CYS A 382 -26.58 22.86 -1.65
C CYS A 382 -26.38 23.35 -0.20
N GLU A 383 -25.99 24.62 -0.02
CA GLU A 383 -25.81 25.23 1.31
C GLU A 383 -27.08 25.19 2.20
N ASN A 384 -28.27 25.07 1.59
CA ASN A 384 -29.55 25.13 2.30
C ASN A 384 -30.46 23.90 2.12
N GLU A 385 -30.10 22.94 1.27
CA GLU A 385 -30.91 21.73 1.03
C GLU A 385 -30.14 20.50 1.50
N ARG A 386 -30.41 20.11 2.76
CA ARG A 386 -29.90 18.85 3.31
C ARG A 386 -30.87 17.74 3.00
N LEU A 387 -30.36 16.70 2.35
CA LEU A 387 -31.07 15.45 2.17
C LEU A 387 -31.22 14.77 3.53
N GLU A 388 -32.43 14.28 3.84
CA GLU A 388 -32.67 13.61 5.12
C GLU A 388 -31.75 12.39 5.27
N THR A 389 -31.18 12.21 6.46
CA THR A 389 -30.25 11.10 6.78
C THR A 389 -30.80 9.75 6.34
N ASP A 390 -32.10 9.49 6.54
CA ASP A 390 -32.73 8.23 6.15
C ASP A 390 -32.82 8.03 4.64
N THR A 391 -33.06 9.11 3.89
CA THR A 391 -33.06 9.11 2.43
C THR A 391 -31.65 8.86 1.91
N LEU A 392 -30.63 9.49 2.50
CA LEU A 392 -29.24 9.29 2.09
C LEU A 392 -28.79 7.86 2.37
N THR A 393 -29.15 7.35 3.55
CA THR A 393 -28.89 5.95 3.95
C THR A 393 -29.55 4.99 2.97
N ASP A 394 -30.78 5.26 2.51
CA ASP A 394 -31.45 4.45 1.49
C ASP A 394 -30.69 4.48 0.16
N ILE A 395 -30.23 5.64 -0.31
CA ILE A 395 -29.46 5.73 -1.56
C ILE A 395 -28.13 4.99 -1.44
N CYS A 396 -27.43 5.12 -0.30
CA CYS A 396 -26.19 4.37 -0.02
C CYS A 396 -26.43 2.86 0.06
N LEU A 397 -27.56 2.42 0.64
CA LEU A 397 -28.00 1.03 0.64
C LEU A 397 -28.21 0.50 -0.78
N ALA A 398 -28.89 1.26 -1.64
CA ALA A 398 -29.06 0.89 -3.04
C ALA A 398 -27.71 0.82 -3.79
N SER A 399 -26.75 1.69 -3.46
CA SER A 399 -25.39 1.62 -4.02
C SER A 399 -24.68 0.31 -3.66
N LEU A 400 -24.71 -0.07 -2.37
CA LEU A 400 -24.14 -1.33 -1.88
C LEU A 400 -24.81 -2.55 -2.53
N CYS A 401 -26.15 -2.59 -2.52
CA CYS A 401 -26.90 -3.68 -3.14
C CYS A 401 -26.64 -3.77 -4.65
N GLY A 402 -26.59 -2.63 -5.35
CA GLY A 402 -26.24 -2.58 -6.77
C GLY A 402 -24.88 -3.21 -7.00
N TRP A 403 -23.86 -2.77 -6.26
CA TRP A 403 -22.51 -3.33 -6.37
C TRP A 403 -22.45 -4.83 -6.09
N LEU A 404 -23.16 -5.30 -5.07
CA LEU A 404 -23.24 -6.73 -4.74
C LEU A 404 -23.83 -7.53 -5.90
N ALA A 405 -24.95 -7.07 -6.45
CA ALA A 405 -25.60 -7.73 -7.57
C ALA A 405 -24.71 -7.73 -8.82
N TYR A 406 -24.17 -6.56 -9.20
CA TYR A 406 -23.38 -6.41 -10.41
C TYR A 406 -22.08 -7.19 -10.35
N SER A 407 -21.37 -7.18 -9.22
CA SER A 407 -20.11 -7.94 -9.07
C SER A 407 -20.36 -9.44 -9.18
N ALA A 408 -21.41 -9.95 -8.52
CA ALA A 408 -21.76 -11.36 -8.64
C ALA A 408 -22.12 -11.74 -10.08
N TYR A 409 -22.95 -10.93 -10.76
CA TYR A 409 -23.26 -11.20 -12.16
C TYR A 409 -22.01 -11.15 -13.04
N ASP A 410 -21.11 -10.20 -12.82
CA ASP A 410 -19.85 -10.08 -13.55
C ASP A 410 -18.99 -11.35 -13.39
N ASP A 411 -18.81 -11.82 -12.15
CA ASP A 411 -18.09 -13.06 -11.83
C ASP A 411 -18.69 -14.28 -12.57
N PHE A 412 -20.03 -14.33 -12.68
CA PHE A 412 -20.73 -15.35 -13.47
C PHE A 412 -20.46 -15.24 -14.97
N LEU A 413 -20.51 -14.02 -15.50
CA LEU A 413 -20.22 -13.78 -16.91
C LEU A 413 -18.76 -14.13 -17.22
N TYR A 414 -17.85 -14.04 -16.25
CA TYR A 414 -16.45 -14.48 -16.33
C TYR A 414 -16.24 -15.99 -16.15
N GLY A 415 -17.26 -16.75 -15.74
CA GLY A 415 -17.10 -18.17 -15.41
C GLY A 415 -16.34 -18.43 -14.11
N GLU A 416 -16.11 -17.38 -13.30
CA GLU A 416 -15.46 -17.45 -11.98
C GLU A 416 -16.49 -17.49 -10.82
N GLY A 417 -17.77 -17.24 -11.11
CA GLY A 417 -18.84 -17.10 -10.11
C GLY A 417 -19.26 -18.38 -9.40
N ASP A 418 -19.53 -18.28 -8.09
CA ASP A 418 -20.10 -19.36 -7.28
C ASP A 418 -21.62 -19.35 -7.34
N THR A 419 -22.25 -20.48 -7.74
CA THR A 419 -23.73 -20.63 -7.85
C THR A 419 -24.51 -20.21 -6.60
N ARG A 420 -23.87 -20.23 -5.43
CA ARG A 420 -24.43 -19.79 -4.15
C ARG A 420 -24.57 -18.27 -4.03
N GLU A 421 -23.91 -17.49 -4.88
CA GLU A 421 -23.93 -16.03 -4.89
C GLU A 421 -25.10 -15.46 -5.71
N LEU A 422 -25.69 -16.24 -6.63
CA LEU A 422 -26.84 -15.81 -7.45
C LEU A 422 -28.07 -15.43 -6.61
N PRO A 423 -28.51 -16.21 -5.60
CA PRO A 423 -29.69 -15.84 -4.82
C PRO A 423 -29.49 -14.54 -4.01
N PRO A 424 -28.36 -14.32 -3.29
CA PRO A 424 -28.02 -13.02 -2.70
C PRO A 424 -27.97 -11.87 -3.71
N ALA A 425 -27.39 -12.08 -4.90
CA ALA A 425 -27.32 -11.06 -5.96
C ALA A 425 -28.72 -10.63 -6.44
N ASN A 426 -29.61 -11.60 -6.69
CA ASN A 426 -30.99 -11.34 -7.09
C ASN A 426 -31.78 -10.61 -5.99
N LEU A 427 -31.52 -10.95 -4.73
CA LEU A 427 -32.09 -10.25 -3.60
C LEU A 427 -31.60 -8.80 -3.55
N ALA A 428 -30.29 -8.58 -3.65
CA ALA A 428 -29.69 -7.25 -3.73
C ALA A 428 -30.31 -6.40 -4.85
N LEU A 429 -30.43 -6.95 -6.07
CA LEU A 429 -31.04 -6.23 -7.18
C LEU A 429 -32.50 -5.84 -6.89
N ARG A 430 -33.26 -6.73 -6.24
CA ARG A 430 -34.63 -6.40 -5.79
C ARG A 430 -34.65 -5.30 -4.74
N GLU A 431 -33.68 -5.25 -3.84
CA GLU A 431 -33.55 -4.16 -2.86
C GLU A 431 -33.21 -2.84 -3.56
N VAL A 432 -32.35 -2.82 -4.59
CA VAL A 432 -32.11 -1.63 -5.42
C VAL A 432 -33.41 -1.09 -6.00
N VAL A 433 -34.18 -1.95 -6.66
CA VAL A 433 -35.46 -1.59 -7.27
C VAL A 433 -36.44 -1.08 -6.22
N SER A 434 -36.56 -1.80 -5.09
CA SER A 434 -37.48 -1.45 -4.00
C SER A 434 -37.15 -0.12 -3.34
N VAL A 435 -35.87 0.16 -3.07
CA VAL A 435 -35.42 1.44 -2.52
C VAL A 435 -35.79 2.56 -3.48
N TYR A 436 -35.41 2.43 -4.76
CA TYR A 436 -35.71 3.48 -5.72
C TYR A 436 -37.21 3.64 -5.97
N ASP A 437 -38.02 2.57 -5.96
CA ASP A 437 -39.51 2.63 -6.00
C ASP A 437 -40.11 3.42 -4.85
N ARG A 438 -39.56 3.24 -3.65
CA ARG A 438 -39.99 4.00 -2.47
C ARG A 438 -39.61 5.47 -2.55
N LEU A 439 -38.39 5.77 -3.02
CA LEU A 439 -37.89 7.15 -3.10
C LEU A 439 -38.48 7.95 -4.27
N PHE A 440 -38.77 7.29 -5.39
CA PHE A 440 -39.15 7.94 -6.64
C PHE A 440 -40.39 7.31 -7.27
N GLY A 441 -41.43 8.11 -7.41
CA GLY A 441 -42.67 7.71 -8.08
C GLY A 441 -42.46 7.28 -9.55
N PRO A 442 -43.44 6.57 -10.15
CA PRO A 442 -43.31 5.94 -11.46
C PRO A 442 -43.03 6.92 -12.61
N GLU A 443 -43.55 8.16 -12.51
CA GLU A 443 -43.39 9.21 -13.52
C GLU A 443 -42.17 10.12 -13.30
N SER A 444 -41.34 9.83 -12.29
CA SER A 444 -40.17 10.66 -11.97
C SER A 444 -39.12 10.67 -13.09
N GLY A 445 -38.38 11.78 -13.20
CA GLY A 445 -37.22 11.86 -14.10
C GLY A 445 -36.16 10.80 -13.78
N PHE A 446 -35.94 10.52 -12.48
CA PHE A 446 -35.03 9.47 -12.03
C PHE A 446 -35.41 8.10 -12.59
N ARG A 447 -36.70 7.71 -12.58
CA ARG A 447 -37.15 6.42 -13.12
C ARG A 447 -36.80 6.21 -14.59
N LYS A 448 -36.85 7.29 -15.39
CA LYS A 448 -36.44 7.26 -16.80
C LYS A 448 -34.94 7.03 -16.92
N VAL A 449 -34.14 7.74 -16.12
CA VAL A 449 -32.67 7.56 -16.07
C VAL A 449 -32.31 6.15 -15.61
N PHE A 450 -32.94 5.64 -14.56
CA PHE A 450 -32.72 4.29 -14.04
C PHE A 450 -32.86 3.23 -15.12
N LYS A 451 -33.99 3.24 -15.87
CA LYS A 451 -34.21 2.28 -16.96
C LYS A 451 -33.14 2.40 -18.05
N ILE A 452 -32.83 3.62 -18.50
CA ILE A 452 -31.81 3.85 -19.53
C ILE A 452 -30.44 3.33 -19.09
N VAL A 453 -30.05 3.56 -17.83
CA VAL A 453 -28.77 3.10 -17.29
C VAL A 453 -28.74 1.57 -17.22
N MET A 454 -29.78 0.94 -16.67
CA MET A 454 -29.86 -0.52 -16.60
C MET A 454 -29.85 -1.16 -17.98
N ASP A 455 -30.66 -0.67 -18.93
CA ASP A 455 -30.71 -1.20 -20.30
C ASP A 455 -29.36 -1.09 -21.02
N ARG A 456 -28.63 0.02 -20.83
CA ARG A 456 -27.28 0.20 -21.41
C ARG A 456 -26.26 -0.74 -20.80
N MET A 457 -26.31 -0.92 -19.48
CA MET A 457 -25.41 -1.81 -18.76
C MET A 457 -25.60 -3.27 -19.22
N GLU A 458 -26.85 -3.74 -19.30
CA GLU A 458 -27.16 -5.09 -19.78
C GLU A 458 -26.78 -5.27 -21.26
N ALA A 459 -27.00 -4.26 -22.11
CA ALA A 459 -26.55 -4.31 -23.50
C ALA A 459 -25.03 -4.41 -23.63
N ALA A 460 -24.27 -3.71 -22.79
CA ALA A 460 -22.82 -3.78 -22.76
C ALA A 460 -22.31 -5.14 -22.27
N ASN A 461 -22.90 -5.68 -21.20
CA ASN A 461 -22.59 -7.02 -20.69
C ASN A 461 -22.87 -8.11 -21.73
N PHE A 462 -24.03 -8.03 -22.39
CA PHE A 462 -24.39 -8.96 -23.45
C PHE A 462 -23.40 -8.90 -24.63
N TRP A 463 -23.06 -7.69 -25.07
CA TRP A 463 -22.06 -7.49 -26.12
C TRP A 463 -20.70 -8.07 -25.73
N GLU A 464 -20.26 -7.89 -24.49
CA GLU A 464 -18.99 -8.44 -24.02
C GLU A 464 -18.96 -9.97 -24.07
N VAL A 465 -20.03 -10.64 -23.60
CA VAL A 465 -20.15 -12.10 -23.67
C VAL A 465 -20.09 -12.61 -25.11
N GLU A 466 -20.76 -11.93 -26.04
CA GLU A 466 -20.79 -12.36 -27.44
C GLU A 466 -19.47 -12.11 -28.18
N ASN A 467 -18.75 -11.03 -27.86
CA ASN A 467 -17.65 -10.53 -28.70
C ASN A 467 -16.26 -10.66 -28.08
N CYS A 468 -16.16 -10.74 -26.75
CA CYS A 468 -14.89 -10.72 -26.04
C CYS A 468 -14.48 -12.10 -25.50
N ARG A 469 -15.31 -13.13 -25.71
CA ARG A 469 -15.03 -14.51 -25.28
C ARG A 469 -14.37 -15.31 -26.37
N THR A 470 -13.41 -16.12 -25.94
CA THR A 470 -12.77 -17.11 -26.78
C THR A 470 -12.46 -18.37 -25.99
N LYS A 471 -12.19 -19.46 -26.72
CA LYS A 471 -11.77 -20.70 -26.11
C LYS A 471 -10.32 -20.57 -25.65
N ALA A 472 -10.05 -20.91 -24.40
CA ALA A 472 -8.70 -21.03 -23.85
C ALA A 472 -8.54 -22.37 -23.14
N ASP A 473 -7.33 -22.92 -23.20
CA ASP A 473 -6.84 -23.99 -22.35
C ASP A 473 -5.46 -23.59 -21.78
N PRO A 474 -4.91 -24.32 -20.80
CA PRO A 474 -3.66 -23.93 -20.15
C PRO A 474 -2.44 -23.83 -21.09
N SER A 475 -2.52 -24.37 -22.31
CA SER A 475 -1.44 -24.36 -23.29
C SER A 475 -1.72 -23.47 -24.50
N GLU A 476 -2.99 -23.23 -24.84
CA GLU A 476 -3.41 -22.59 -26.09
C GLU A 476 -4.61 -21.66 -25.90
N ILE A 477 -4.54 -20.47 -26.48
CA ILE A 477 -5.68 -19.55 -26.59
C ILE A 477 -6.07 -19.47 -28.06
N PHE A 478 -7.31 -19.86 -28.36
CA PHE A 478 -7.89 -19.75 -29.68
C PHE A 478 -8.28 -18.29 -29.88
N LEU A 479 -7.94 -17.67 -31.01
CA LEU A 479 -8.36 -16.30 -31.28
C LEU A 479 -9.58 -16.30 -32.20
N PRO A 480 -10.56 -15.40 -32.00
CA PRO A 480 -11.65 -15.23 -32.93
C PRO A 480 -11.12 -14.70 -34.27
N GLU A 481 -11.88 -14.94 -35.36
CA GLU A 481 -11.51 -14.45 -36.69
C GLU A 481 -11.40 -12.91 -36.73
N ASN A 482 -12.28 -12.24 -35.97
CA ASN A 482 -12.26 -10.80 -35.78
C ASN A 482 -12.12 -10.51 -34.28
N LEU A 483 -11.11 -9.69 -33.93
CA LEU A 483 -10.97 -9.20 -32.56
C LEU A 483 -12.10 -8.22 -32.22
N PRO A 484 -12.54 -8.15 -30.96
CA PRO A 484 -13.54 -7.19 -30.51
C PRO A 484 -13.11 -5.75 -30.79
N LEU A 485 -14.04 -4.94 -31.31
CA LEU A 485 -13.79 -3.54 -31.69
C LEU A 485 -14.28 -2.58 -30.60
N PHE A 486 -13.33 -1.97 -29.90
CA PHE A 486 -13.60 -0.98 -28.84
C PHE A 486 -13.52 0.48 -29.35
N ALA A 487 -13.90 0.75 -30.60
CA ALA A 487 -13.57 2.00 -31.30
C ALA A 487 -14.03 3.30 -30.58
N ASP A 488 -15.21 3.31 -29.95
CA ASP A 488 -15.70 4.45 -29.16
C ASP A 488 -15.52 4.26 -27.64
N ARG A 489 -14.95 3.11 -27.24
CA ARG A 489 -14.76 2.63 -25.86
C ARG A 489 -16.02 2.72 -24.99
N ARG A 490 -17.20 2.78 -25.62
CA ARG A 490 -18.48 2.91 -24.92
C ARG A 490 -18.77 1.66 -24.08
N MET A 491 -18.55 0.50 -24.67
CA MET A 491 -18.76 -0.79 -24.00
C MET A 491 -17.85 -0.98 -22.77
N VAL A 492 -16.69 -0.33 -22.75
CA VAL A 492 -15.71 -0.44 -21.65
C VAL A 492 -16.28 0.13 -20.35
N TYR A 493 -16.92 1.31 -20.39
CA TYR A 493 -17.45 1.94 -19.18
C TYR A 493 -18.94 1.64 -18.94
N GLU A 494 -19.71 1.26 -19.97
CA GLU A 494 -21.15 1.05 -19.84
C GLU A 494 -21.52 -0.13 -18.94
N LYS A 495 -20.71 -1.18 -18.91
CA LYS A 495 -20.88 -2.35 -18.02
C LYS A 495 -20.88 -2.00 -16.54
N SER A 496 -20.25 -0.89 -16.15
CA SER A 496 -20.19 -0.42 -14.76
C SER A 496 -20.99 0.86 -14.51
N PHE A 497 -21.76 1.33 -15.51
CA PHE A 497 -22.45 2.62 -15.44
C PHE A 497 -23.61 2.65 -14.42
N GLY A 498 -24.05 1.48 -13.95
CA GLY A 498 -24.95 1.35 -12.80
C GLY A 498 -24.44 2.08 -11.55
N HIS A 499 -23.12 2.24 -11.40
CA HIS A 499 -22.52 3.01 -10.31
C HIS A 499 -22.95 4.50 -10.29
N ALA A 500 -23.37 5.06 -11.43
CA ALA A 500 -23.89 6.42 -11.53
C ALA A 500 -25.27 6.62 -10.90
N LEU A 501 -26.02 5.54 -10.64
CA LEU A 501 -27.40 5.62 -10.14
C LEU A 501 -27.49 6.29 -8.77
N GLY A 502 -26.50 6.09 -7.89
CA GLY A 502 -26.44 6.77 -6.60
C GLY A 502 -26.37 8.29 -6.74
N ALA A 503 -25.52 8.79 -7.64
CA ALA A 503 -25.40 10.23 -7.92
C ALA A 503 -26.68 10.81 -8.53
N TYR A 504 -27.29 10.10 -9.47
CA TYR A 504 -28.59 10.50 -10.01
C TYR A 504 -29.67 10.53 -8.93
N ALA A 505 -29.72 9.54 -8.03
CA ALA A 505 -30.69 9.50 -6.96
C ALA A 505 -30.51 10.67 -5.98
N VAL A 506 -29.27 11.02 -5.64
CA VAL A 506 -28.97 12.22 -4.84
C VAL A 506 -29.47 13.47 -5.55
N TYR A 507 -29.09 13.65 -6.83
CA TYR A 507 -29.49 14.82 -7.61
C TYR A 507 -31.02 14.98 -7.67
N PHE A 508 -31.75 13.92 -8.04
CA PHE A 508 -33.22 13.96 -8.11
C PHE A 508 -33.89 14.09 -6.75
N SER A 509 -33.25 13.66 -5.67
CA SER A 509 -33.79 13.83 -4.31
C SER A 509 -33.74 15.29 -3.86
N ILE A 510 -32.75 16.05 -4.32
CA ILE A 510 -32.61 17.48 -4.03
C ILE A 510 -33.50 18.30 -4.98
N PHE A 511 -33.23 18.22 -6.29
CA PHE A 511 -33.79 19.16 -7.26
C PHE A 511 -35.16 18.77 -7.81
N LYS A 512 -35.61 17.53 -7.59
CA LYS A 512 -36.90 16.92 -8.02
C LYS A 512 -37.15 16.87 -9.54
N GLU A 513 -36.67 17.82 -10.31
CA GLU A 513 -36.79 17.91 -11.77
C GLU A 513 -35.46 17.60 -12.46
N ALA A 514 -35.55 17.13 -13.71
CA ALA A 514 -34.38 16.86 -14.53
C ALA A 514 -33.90 18.14 -15.22
N ASP A 515 -32.75 18.69 -14.81
CA ASP A 515 -31.99 19.61 -15.67
C ASP A 515 -31.14 18.80 -16.65
N PRO A 516 -31.41 18.87 -17.97
CA PRO A 516 -30.62 18.14 -18.97
C PRO A 516 -29.12 18.43 -18.91
N LYS A 517 -28.72 19.64 -18.51
CA LYS A 517 -27.30 19.99 -18.37
C LYS A 517 -26.67 19.23 -17.20
N ALA A 518 -27.28 19.30 -16.02
CA ALA A 518 -26.79 18.60 -14.84
C ALA A 518 -26.74 17.08 -15.06
N ILE A 519 -27.80 16.49 -15.61
CA ILE A 519 -27.85 15.06 -15.93
C ILE A 519 -26.75 14.67 -16.92
N GLY A 520 -26.50 15.51 -17.93
CA GLY A 520 -25.40 15.34 -18.88
C GLY A 520 -24.02 15.48 -18.24
N SER A 521 -23.86 16.34 -17.25
CA SER A 521 -22.59 16.51 -16.53
C SER A 521 -22.30 15.34 -15.59
N ILE A 522 -23.30 14.83 -14.87
CA ILE A 522 -23.18 13.57 -14.11
C ILE A 522 -22.78 12.43 -15.06
N ALA A 523 -23.46 12.31 -16.21
CA ALA A 523 -23.15 11.26 -17.18
C ALA A 523 -21.72 11.35 -17.70
N ARG A 524 -21.23 12.55 -18.01
CA ARG A 524 -19.85 12.79 -18.48
C ARG A 524 -18.82 12.50 -17.41
N PHE A 525 -19.06 12.91 -16.16
CA PHE A 525 -18.18 12.60 -15.04
C PHE A 525 -17.99 11.08 -14.92
N PHE A 526 -19.10 10.32 -14.84
CA PHE A 526 -19.03 8.88 -14.73
C PHE A 526 -18.46 8.20 -15.97
N LYS A 527 -18.70 8.73 -17.18
CA LYS A 527 -18.04 8.24 -18.39
C LYS A 527 -16.52 8.31 -18.23
N TYR A 528 -15.97 9.47 -17.88
CA TYR A 528 -14.53 9.67 -17.78
C TYR A 528 -13.93 8.88 -16.61
N TYR A 529 -14.58 8.93 -15.44
CA TYR A 529 -14.14 8.18 -14.26
C TYR A 529 -14.15 6.67 -14.49
N LEU A 530 -15.26 6.09 -14.96
CA LEU A 530 -15.38 4.64 -15.16
C LEU A 530 -14.52 4.16 -16.33
N LEU A 531 -14.35 4.97 -17.39
CA LEU A 531 -13.43 4.62 -18.46
C LEU A 531 -11.98 4.59 -17.97
N ALA A 532 -11.54 5.59 -17.22
CA ALA A 532 -10.20 5.61 -16.61
C ALA A 532 -10.01 4.41 -15.68
N ARG A 533 -11.00 4.11 -14.84
CA ARG A 533 -10.98 2.98 -13.91
C ARG A 533 -10.89 1.63 -14.64
N GLN A 534 -11.78 1.38 -15.59
CA GLN A 534 -11.80 0.10 -16.29
C GLN A 534 -10.55 -0.10 -17.16
N LEU A 535 -10.03 0.95 -17.80
CA LEU A 535 -8.77 0.86 -18.52
C LEU A 535 -7.60 0.58 -17.59
N ASN A 536 -7.60 1.21 -16.41
CA ASN A 536 -6.60 0.90 -15.40
C ASN A 536 -6.68 -0.59 -14.99
N ASP A 537 -7.87 -1.13 -14.76
CA ASP A 537 -8.05 -2.55 -14.43
C ASP A 537 -7.57 -3.44 -15.60
N ASP A 538 -8.00 -3.16 -16.83
CA ASP A 538 -7.57 -3.90 -18.03
C ASP A 538 -6.04 -3.85 -18.24
N VAL A 539 -5.36 -2.74 -17.90
CA VAL A 539 -3.90 -2.62 -17.99
C VAL A 539 -3.19 -3.58 -17.03
N HIS A 540 -3.79 -3.87 -15.87
CA HIS A 540 -3.20 -4.79 -14.88
C HIS A 540 -3.62 -6.25 -15.13
N ASP A 541 -4.81 -6.48 -15.70
CA ASP A 541 -5.42 -7.81 -15.79
C ASP A 541 -5.40 -8.43 -17.19
N TRP A 542 -4.93 -7.73 -18.25
CA TRP A 542 -5.03 -8.22 -19.63
C TRP A 542 -4.45 -9.63 -19.85
N GLU A 543 -3.36 -10.00 -19.16
CA GLU A 543 -2.77 -11.32 -19.26
C GLU A 543 -3.70 -12.37 -18.65
N LYS A 544 -4.17 -12.14 -17.41
CA LYS A 544 -5.13 -13.02 -16.72
C LYS A 544 -6.41 -13.18 -17.53
N ASP A 545 -6.94 -12.08 -18.07
CA ASP A 545 -8.11 -12.08 -18.92
C ASP A 545 -7.89 -13.00 -20.14
N LEU A 546 -6.77 -12.85 -20.86
CA LEU A 546 -6.45 -13.68 -22.01
C LEU A 546 -6.33 -15.17 -21.65
N TRP A 547 -5.66 -15.49 -20.55
CA TRP A 547 -5.57 -16.87 -20.03
C TRP A 547 -6.95 -17.48 -19.75
N ASN A 548 -7.88 -16.66 -19.26
CA ASN A 548 -9.25 -17.05 -18.99
C ASN A 548 -10.15 -17.01 -20.25
N GLY A 549 -9.57 -16.86 -21.44
CA GLY A 549 -10.32 -16.81 -22.69
C GLY A 549 -11.15 -15.53 -22.86
N ARG A 550 -10.68 -14.42 -22.28
CA ARG A 550 -11.30 -13.10 -22.40
C ARG A 550 -10.35 -12.12 -23.08
N ILE A 551 -10.87 -11.39 -24.05
CA ILE A 551 -10.11 -10.35 -24.76
C ILE A 551 -10.62 -8.99 -24.28
N SER A 552 -9.94 -8.42 -23.28
CA SER A 552 -10.22 -7.08 -22.77
C SER A 552 -9.86 -5.99 -23.79
N SER A 553 -10.16 -4.72 -23.48
CA SER A 553 -9.87 -3.62 -24.40
C SER A 553 -8.36 -3.46 -24.65
N VAL A 554 -7.56 -3.66 -23.61
CA VAL A 554 -6.09 -3.67 -23.67
C VAL A 554 -5.59 -4.96 -24.33
N GLY A 555 -6.13 -6.12 -23.93
CA GLY A 555 -5.78 -7.42 -24.52
C GLY A 555 -6.01 -7.47 -26.04
N ALA A 556 -7.10 -6.87 -26.54
CA ALA A 556 -7.34 -6.74 -27.98
C ALA A 556 -6.23 -5.96 -28.70
N GLY A 557 -5.72 -4.90 -28.08
CA GLY A 557 -4.61 -4.10 -28.60
C GLY A 557 -3.30 -4.91 -28.68
N VAL A 558 -2.97 -5.64 -27.60
CA VAL A 558 -1.78 -6.49 -27.53
C VAL A 558 -1.85 -7.60 -28.59
N VAL A 559 -2.98 -8.31 -28.67
CA VAL A 559 -3.17 -9.41 -29.63
C VAL A 559 -3.17 -8.90 -31.07
N ALA A 560 -3.80 -7.75 -31.34
CA ALA A 560 -3.78 -7.15 -32.68
C ALA A 560 -2.34 -6.86 -33.14
N LYS A 561 -1.50 -6.33 -32.25
CA LYS A 561 -0.08 -6.09 -32.53
C LYS A 561 0.70 -7.38 -32.75
N TRP A 562 0.49 -8.38 -31.90
CA TRP A 562 1.12 -9.69 -32.07
C TRP A 562 0.76 -10.33 -33.43
N GLN A 563 -0.50 -10.20 -33.87
CA GLN A 563 -0.94 -10.71 -35.18
C GLN A 563 -0.31 -9.99 -36.38
N GLU A 564 0.25 -8.78 -36.24
CA GLU A 564 0.99 -8.09 -37.31
C GLU A 564 2.26 -8.87 -37.68
N GLY A 565 2.93 -9.50 -36.70
CA GLY A 565 4.13 -10.33 -36.90
C GLY A 565 3.84 -11.83 -37.05
N ALA A 566 2.94 -12.37 -36.22
CA ALA A 566 2.65 -13.80 -36.17
C ALA A 566 1.74 -14.29 -37.32
N GLY A 567 0.92 -13.39 -37.89
CA GLY A 567 -0.11 -13.69 -38.87
C GLY A 567 -1.49 -13.95 -38.24
N LYS A 568 -2.55 -13.49 -38.93
CA LYS A 568 -3.94 -13.66 -38.48
C LYS A 568 -4.38 -15.13 -38.46
N GLY A 569 -5.28 -15.47 -37.52
CA GLY A 569 -5.86 -16.80 -37.40
C GLY A 569 -4.98 -17.84 -36.71
N ARG A 570 -3.80 -17.45 -36.21
CA ARG A 570 -3.03 -18.29 -35.28
C ARG A 570 -3.66 -18.29 -33.90
N LYS A 571 -3.52 -19.43 -33.23
CA LYS A 571 -3.68 -19.56 -31.77
C LYS A 571 -2.41 -19.08 -31.06
N ILE A 572 -2.57 -18.55 -29.86
CA ILE A 572 -1.47 -18.18 -28.97
C ILE A 572 -1.06 -19.44 -28.21
N ILE A 573 0.22 -19.76 -28.19
CA ILE A 573 0.80 -20.86 -27.42
C ILE A 573 1.37 -20.29 -26.11
N VAL A 574 0.71 -20.55 -24.99
CA VAL A 574 0.84 -19.77 -23.74
C VAL A 574 2.24 -19.80 -23.09
N PRO A 575 3.10 -20.83 -23.25
CA PRO A 575 4.50 -20.69 -22.82
C PRO A 575 5.40 -19.99 -23.85
N ALA A 576 5.12 -20.13 -25.14
CA ALA A 576 6.04 -19.71 -26.21
C ALA A 576 5.79 -18.28 -26.68
N ASP A 577 4.53 -17.87 -26.78
CA ASP A 577 4.12 -16.58 -27.33
C ASP A 577 3.90 -15.52 -26.22
N MET A 578 3.74 -15.92 -24.94
CA MET A 578 3.43 -14.98 -23.85
C MET A 578 4.54 -13.96 -23.59
N GLN A 579 5.80 -14.38 -23.68
CA GLN A 579 6.94 -13.46 -23.54
C GLN A 579 6.91 -12.38 -24.63
N GLU A 580 6.51 -12.73 -25.85
CA GLU A 580 6.38 -11.78 -26.96
C GLU A 580 5.20 -10.83 -26.73
N LEU A 581 4.05 -11.34 -26.28
CA LEU A 581 2.87 -10.54 -25.92
C LEU A 581 3.19 -9.53 -24.79
N GLN A 582 3.89 -9.97 -23.74
CA GLN A 582 4.37 -9.11 -22.66
C GLN A 582 5.32 -8.03 -23.19
N ASN A 583 6.25 -8.40 -24.08
CA ASN A 583 7.14 -7.43 -24.72
C ASN A 583 6.36 -6.39 -25.52
N ILE A 584 5.36 -6.80 -26.30
CA ILE A 584 4.49 -5.88 -27.05
C ILE A 584 3.75 -4.95 -26.09
N PHE A 585 3.17 -5.50 -25.02
CA PHE A 585 2.45 -4.70 -24.02
C PHE A 585 3.34 -3.61 -23.43
N TRP A 586 4.50 -4.01 -22.88
CA TRP A 586 5.43 -3.09 -22.22
C TRP A 586 6.12 -2.14 -23.18
N ASN A 587 6.32 -2.48 -24.46
CA ASN A 587 7.01 -1.59 -25.40
C ASN A 587 6.09 -0.67 -26.19
N GLU A 588 4.88 -1.13 -26.53
CA GLU A 588 4.02 -0.45 -27.52
C GLU A 588 2.64 -0.05 -27.00
N ILE A 589 2.07 -0.79 -26.06
CA ILE A 589 0.66 -0.60 -25.65
C ILE A 589 0.54 0.26 -24.40
N ILE A 590 1.36 0.02 -23.38
CA ILE A 590 1.19 0.63 -22.06
C ILE A 590 1.20 2.15 -22.07
N ASP A 591 2.09 2.81 -22.84
CA ASP A 591 2.11 4.29 -22.92
C ASP A 591 0.80 4.85 -23.44
N LYS A 592 0.24 4.21 -24.47
CA LYS A 592 -0.99 4.66 -25.12
C LYS A 592 -2.17 4.54 -24.16
N GLU A 593 -2.26 3.43 -23.43
CA GLU A 593 -3.35 3.20 -22.47
C GLU A 593 -3.18 4.08 -21.22
N CYS A 594 -1.97 4.25 -20.70
CA CYS A 594 -1.65 5.21 -19.62
C CYS A 594 -1.97 6.66 -20.00
N ALA A 595 -1.66 7.08 -21.24
CA ALA A 595 -2.00 8.40 -21.75
C ALA A 595 -3.52 8.60 -21.79
N LEU A 596 -4.27 7.58 -22.22
CA LEU A 596 -5.72 7.61 -22.27
C LEU A 596 -6.37 7.62 -20.88
N ILE A 597 -5.85 6.84 -19.93
CA ILE A 597 -6.30 6.89 -18.53
C ILE A 597 -6.08 8.31 -17.98
N SER A 598 -4.88 8.87 -18.18
CA SER A 598 -4.56 10.24 -17.76
C SER A 598 -5.46 11.30 -18.39
N GLU A 599 -5.73 11.17 -19.69
CA GLU A 599 -6.65 12.05 -20.42
C GLU A 599 -8.04 12.03 -19.79
N ASN A 600 -8.59 10.84 -19.50
CA ASN A 600 -9.91 10.72 -18.89
C ASN A 600 -9.94 11.22 -17.44
N VAL A 601 -8.88 10.97 -16.66
CA VAL A 601 -8.75 11.56 -15.31
C VAL A 601 -8.76 13.08 -15.38
N ASN A 602 -8.00 13.67 -16.32
CA ASN A 602 -7.96 15.13 -16.51
C ASN A 602 -9.32 15.67 -16.97
N LEU A 603 -9.99 15.02 -17.92
CA LEU A 603 -11.33 15.40 -18.36
C LEU A 603 -12.36 15.33 -17.22
N ALA A 604 -12.24 14.36 -16.32
CA ALA A 604 -13.06 14.28 -15.11
C ALA A 604 -12.76 15.44 -14.15
N LYS A 605 -11.47 15.73 -13.86
CA LYS A 605 -11.04 16.84 -13.00
C LYS A 605 -11.47 18.20 -13.57
N ASP A 606 -11.27 18.43 -14.86
CA ASP A 606 -11.68 19.65 -15.56
C ASP A 606 -13.20 19.84 -15.47
N LEU A 607 -13.98 18.77 -15.64
CA LEU A 607 -15.43 18.82 -15.49
C LEU A 607 -15.84 19.19 -14.07
N LEU A 608 -15.19 18.62 -13.05
CA LEU A 608 -15.44 18.95 -11.64
C LEU A 608 -15.12 20.43 -11.33
N GLN A 609 -14.14 21.03 -12.00
CA GLN A 609 -13.76 22.43 -11.78
C GLN A 609 -14.60 23.43 -12.57
N THR A 610 -15.01 23.07 -13.79
CA THR A 610 -15.63 24.00 -14.74
C THR A 610 -17.15 23.93 -14.75
N ASP A 611 -17.75 22.81 -14.36
CA ASP A 611 -19.20 22.65 -14.38
C ASP A 611 -19.85 23.23 -13.11
N ILE A 612 -20.93 23.98 -13.30
CA ILE A 612 -21.56 24.76 -12.23
C ILE A 612 -22.19 23.90 -11.13
N ILE A 613 -22.48 22.62 -11.41
CA ILE A 613 -23.12 21.71 -10.45
C ILE A 613 -22.19 21.27 -9.32
N PHE A 614 -20.87 21.23 -9.58
CA PHE A 614 -19.86 20.83 -8.61
C PHE A 614 -19.28 22.08 -7.96
N LYS A 615 -19.52 22.28 -6.66
CA LYS A 615 -18.97 23.42 -5.90
C LYS A 615 -17.80 23.02 -5.02
N ASN A 616 -17.82 21.78 -4.58
CA ASN A 616 -16.83 21.21 -3.67
C ASN A 616 -16.18 19.99 -4.36
N PRO A 617 -15.43 20.21 -5.46
CA PRO A 617 -14.86 19.12 -6.27
C PRO A 617 -13.89 18.22 -5.49
N GLU A 618 -13.34 18.71 -4.38
CA GLU A 618 -12.43 17.98 -3.48
C GLU A 618 -13.05 16.72 -2.88
N TYR A 619 -14.39 16.61 -2.79
CA TYR A 619 -15.05 15.39 -2.31
C TYR A 619 -15.00 14.24 -3.33
N LEU A 620 -14.77 14.55 -4.62
CA LEU A 620 -14.70 13.55 -5.69
C LEU A 620 -13.26 13.31 -6.20
N HIS A 621 -12.30 14.20 -5.90
CA HIS A 621 -10.88 13.98 -6.21
C HIS A 621 -10.29 12.66 -5.66
N PRO A 622 -10.64 12.19 -4.44
CA PRO A 622 -10.11 10.94 -3.91
C PRO A 622 -10.41 9.68 -4.76
N PHE A 623 -11.38 9.74 -5.68
CA PHE A 623 -11.67 8.66 -6.63
C PHE A 623 -10.82 8.73 -7.91
N LEU A 624 -10.25 9.90 -8.21
CA LEU A 624 -9.46 10.16 -9.42
C LEU A 624 -7.95 10.09 -9.14
N ASP A 625 -7.50 10.58 -7.98
CA ASP A 625 -6.09 10.62 -7.60
C ASP A 625 -5.41 9.23 -7.55
N PRO A 626 -6.08 8.15 -7.11
CA PRO A 626 -5.50 6.80 -7.18
C PRO A 626 -5.23 6.35 -8.62
N LEU A 627 -6.09 6.70 -9.58
CA LEU A 627 -5.92 6.35 -11.00
C LEU A 627 -4.75 7.11 -11.62
N GLU A 628 -4.63 8.41 -11.32
CA GLU A 628 -3.46 9.20 -11.74
C GLU A 628 -2.15 8.64 -11.17
N SER A 629 -2.19 8.25 -9.90
CA SER A 629 -1.04 7.66 -9.21
C SER A 629 -0.66 6.30 -9.81
N ALA A 630 -1.66 5.48 -10.16
CA ALA A 630 -1.45 4.19 -10.82
C ALA A 630 -0.79 4.37 -12.20
N VAL A 631 -1.20 5.35 -13.01
CA VAL A 631 -0.53 5.65 -14.28
C VAL A 631 0.93 6.05 -14.08
N LYS A 632 1.20 6.99 -13.16
CA LYS A 632 2.58 7.42 -12.87
C LYS A 632 3.44 6.24 -12.42
N LYS A 633 2.89 5.37 -11.57
CA LYS A 633 3.55 4.15 -11.10
C LYS A 633 3.86 3.20 -12.25
N ALA A 634 2.87 2.88 -13.10
CA ALA A 634 3.04 1.95 -14.22
C ALA A 634 4.10 2.44 -15.25
N LEU A 635 4.09 3.73 -15.60
CA LEU A 635 5.09 4.31 -16.49
C LEU A 635 6.49 4.31 -15.85
N LYS A 636 6.57 4.55 -14.55
CA LYS A 636 7.83 4.50 -13.81
C LYS A 636 8.39 3.08 -13.74
N GLU A 637 7.55 2.10 -13.41
CA GLU A 637 7.92 0.69 -13.39
C GLU A 637 8.43 0.23 -14.76
N ARG A 638 7.78 0.63 -15.85
CA ARG A 638 8.27 0.38 -17.21
C ARG A 638 9.67 0.95 -17.43
N GLU A 639 9.88 2.23 -17.09
CA GLU A 639 11.20 2.88 -17.23
C GLU A 639 12.27 2.13 -16.42
N ASP A 640 11.93 1.72 -15.21
CA ASP A 640 12.82 1.00 -14.32
C ASP A 640 13.11 -0.42 -14.84
N VAL A 641 12.15 -1.13 -15.42
CA VAL A 641 12.39 -2.43 -16.07
C VAL A 641 13.39 -2.29 -17.21
N PHE A 642 13.28 -1.27 -18.06
CA PHE A 642 14.26 -1.06 -19.13
C PHE A 642 15.65 -0.77 -18.62
N LYS A 643 15.77 0.14 -17.64
CA LYS A 643 17.06 0.44 -17.00
C LYS A 643 17.66 -0.79 -16.33
N PHE A 644 16.82 -1.64 -15.73
CA PHE A 644 17.26 -2.89 -15.13
C PHE A 644 17.83 -3.84 -16.19
N VAL A 645 17.10 -4.10 -17.26
CA VAL A 645 17.53 -5.01 -18.34
C VAL A 645 18.78 -4.50 -19.06
N GLU A 646 18.93 -3.18 -19.22
CA GLU A 646 20.14 -2.59 -19.81
C GLU A 646 21.38 -2.73 -18.90
N ALA A 647 21.18 -2.69 -17.58
CA ALA A 647 22.27 -2.71 -16.59
C ALA A 647 22.63 -4.12 -16.06
N TYR A 648 21.71 -5.08 -16.15
CA TYR A 648 21.90 -6.45 -15.66
C TYR A 648 22.73 -7.26 -16.67
#